data_AF-A0A6X8YB96-F1
#
_entry.id   AF-A0A6X8YB96-F1
#
_cell.length_a   1.000
_cell.length_b   1.000
_cell.length_c   1.000
_cell.angle_alpha   90.00
_cell.angle_beta   90.00
_cell.angle_gamma   90.00
#
_symmetry.space_group_name_H-M   'P 1'
#
loop_
_entity.id
_entity.type
_entity.pdbx_description
1 polymer ?
#
loop_
_entity_poly.entity_id
_entity_poly.type
_entity_poly.pdbx_seq_one_letter_code
_entity_poly.pdbx_strand_id
1 'polypeptide(L)'
;MSTSLFSNTPTVTVLDNRGLTVRDNAYYRHPDSPHVTSERITRHQYDARGFLTQSADPRLNEAGLVNFSFLTDLAGNVLRTHGVDNGITVALNDAAGRPFMTVSNIGTADDGTEDASQAMTRTWQYEGVSLPGRPVGITEQVSGEAARITERFVWAGNSPEEKALNLAGQCVSHYDTAGLMQTDSVALTGVPLSVTRRLLKDADNPDIVADWQGTDASVRNTLPGDGGGTTLTTTDATGAVLTTTDAQGNRQRVAYDVAGLLPGRWLTLKDGTEQVIVKSLTYSAAGQKLRGEHGNGVVTTYEYEPQTQRLVGIKTERPAGHAAGAKVLQDLRYEYDPVGNVLKISNDAEETRFWRNQKVVPENRYTCDSLYRLVSATGREMANAGRQGCNLPSATIPLPADSSAYTNYTRTYTYDSAGNLTQISHSAPATGNNYTTDITVSDRSNRGVLSTLTENPSGVDALFTAGGQQKQLQPGQNLVWTPRNELLKVTPVVRDGSTDDRESYRYDGGSQRCLKVSVQNTGSSTQTQRTLYLPGLELRTTVSGGKETESLEVITVGEAGCAQVRVLHWTAGRPAELTGDQTRYSYDNLTGSSGLELDGDGNIISMEEYYPYGGTAVLTARSQTGADYKTVRYSGKERDATGLYYYGYRYYQPWAGRWLGADPAGTADGLNLFRMVRNNPVTLIDSNGLISTGREARKLVGEAFVHPLHMPVFERISLEENLSMSVREAGIYTISALGEGAAAKGHNILEKTIKPGSLKAIYSDNAESILGQAKRSGFVGRVGQWDASGVRGIYAHNRLGGEDLAYPVSLENTFANELVNAWIKFKIITPYTGDYDMHDIIKFSHGKGHVPMAESNEERGVKDLINKGIAKVDPSRPFEYTAMNVIRHGPQVNFVPYMWEHEHDKVVKDNGYLGVVARPGPFPVAMVHQGEWTVFDNSKELFNFYKSTNTPLPEHWSQDFVDRGKGMVATPRHAELLDKRRNMH
;
A
#
# COMPACT_ATOMS: atom_id res chain seq x y z
N MET A 1 24.73 20.52 9.45
CA MET A 1 23.81 21.48 8.79
C MET A 1 23.79 22.78 9.57
N SER A 2 23.64 23.93 8.89
CA SER A 2 23.26 25.16 9.58
C SER A 2 21.80 25.06 10.01
N THR A 3 21.52 25.16 11.30
CA THR A 3 20.14 25.25 11.85
C THR A 3 19.35 26.42 11.25
N SER A 4 20.03 27.38 10.60
CA SER A 4 19.41 28.51 9.91
C SER A 4 18.50 28.11 8.73
N LEU A 5 18.72 26.98 8.04
CA LEU A 5 17.89 26.60 6.87
C LEU A 5 16.45 26.29 7.26
N PHE A 6 16.23 25.61 8.38
CA PHE A 6 14.90 25.18 8.84
C PHE A 6 14.29 26.09 9.91
N SER A 7 15.01 27.13 10.32
CA SER A 7 14.50 28.12 11.26
C SER A 7 13.30 28.84 10.65
N ASN A 8 12.19 28.87 11.39
CA ASN A 8 10.93 29.48 10.98
C ASN A 8 10.35 28.90 9.67
N THR A 9 10.47 27.58 9.47
CA THR A 9 9.78 26.87 8.38
C THR A 9 8.78 25.82 8.90
N PRO A 10 7.77 26.22 9.72
CA PRO A 10 6.77 25.28 10.22
C PRO A 10 5.84 24.77 9.11
N THR A 11 5.09 23.72 9.40
CA THR A 11 3.85 23.42 8.66
C THR A 11 2.69 24.02 9.45
N VAL A 12 1.82 24.80 8.79
CA VAL A 12 0.72 25.51 9.46
C VAL A 12 -0.59 25.15 8.78
N THR A 13 -1.55 24.69 9.57
CA THR A 13 -2.91 24.41 9.13
C THR A 13 -3.81 25.58 9.54
N VAL A 14 -4.52 26.17 8.57
CA VAL A 14 -5.43 27.29 8.79
C VAL A 14 -6.87 26.79 8.70
N LEU A 15 -7.66 27.07 9.73
CA LEU A 15 -9.05 26.63 9.85
C LEU A 15 -10.04 27.75 9.49
N ASP A 16 -11.22 27.38 8.98
CA ASP A 16 -12.37 28.29 8.91
C ASP A 16 -13.09 28.41 10.27
N ASN A 17 -14.18 29.17 10.31
CA ASN A 17 -15.01 29.35 11.50
C ASN A 17 -15.83 28.10 11.90
N ARG A 18 -15.69 26.98 11.18
CA ARG A 18 -16.31 25.68 11.46
C ARG A 18 -15.28 24.61 11.82
N GLY A 19 -13.99 24.96 11.88
CA GLY A 19 -12.91 24.02 12.18
C GLY A 19 -12.43 23.19 10.98
N LEU A 20 -12.83 23.55 9.75
CA LEU A 20 -12.40 22.87 8.53
C LEU A 20 -11.09 23.47 8.01
N THR A 21 -10.18 22.62 7.55
CA THR A 21 -8.87 23.04 7.03
C THR A 21 -9.01 23.72 5.68
N VAL A 22 -8.90 25.05 5.63
CA VAL A 22 -9.00 25.85 4.39
C VAL A 22 -7.65 26.15 3.76
N ARG A 23 -6.55 26.07 4.52
CA ARG A 23 -5.20 26.18 3.98
C ARG A 23 -4.22 25.26 4.69
N ASP A 24 -3.32 24.67 3.91
CA ASP A 24 -2.09 24.07 4.40
C ASP A 24 -0.92 24.92 3.90
N ASN A 25 -0.26 25.61 4.83
CA ASN A 25 0.87 26.48 4.56
C ASN A 25 2.18 25.74 4.87
N ALA A 26 3.09 25.78 3.91
CA ALA A 26 4.47 25.33 4.08
C ALA A 26 5.43 26.47 3.69
N TYR A 27 6.62 26.50 4.29
CA TYR A 27 7.60 27.56 4.02
C TYR A 27 8.83 26.95 3.36
N TYR A 28 8.99 27.26 2.07
CA TYR A 28 10.08 26.79 1.23
C TYR A 28 11.29 27.71 1.32
N ARG A 29 12.47 27.12 1.52
CA ARG A 29 13.77 27.77 1.47
C ARG A 29 14.79 26.81 0.86
N HIS A 30 15.56 27.31 -0.11
CA HIS A 30 16.63 26.56 -0.74
C HIS A 30 17.95 26.77 0.01
N PRO A 31 18.82 25.74 0.16
CA PRO A 31 20.12 25.88 0.81
C PRO A 31 21.04 26.91 0.14
N ASP A 32 20.96 27.09 -1.19
CA ASP A 32 21.77 28.08 -1.93
C ASP A 32 21.26 29.53 -1.74
N SER A 33 20.03 29.70 -1.28
CA SER A 33 19.42 31.01 -1.01
C SER A 33 18.73 31.05 0.36
N PRO A 34 19.48 30.82 1.46
CA PRO A 34 18.91 30.59 2.79
C PRO A 34 18.29 31.85 3.43
N HIS A 35 18.39 33.00 2.76
CA HIS A 35 17.76 34.25 3.16
C HIS A 35 16.40 34.47 2.48
N VAL A 36 16.06 33.69 1.45
CA VAL A 36 14.78 33.78 0.71
C VAL A 36 13.84 32.70 1.22
N THR A 37 12.69 33.08 1.76
CA THR A 37 11.63 32.15 2.16
C THR A 37 10.39 32.42 1.33
N SER A 38 9.87 31.39 0.65
CA SER A 38 8.63 31.45 -0.11
C SER A 38 7.55 30.68 0.64
N GLU A 39 6.43 31.35 0.92
CA GLU A 39 5.25 30.70 1.47
C GLU A 39 4.53 29.91 0.36
N ARG A 40 4.22 28.65 0.63
CA ARG A 40 3.51 27.72 -0.25
C ARG A 40 2.16 27.41 0.38
N ILE A 41 1.09 27.92 -0.21
CA ILE A 41 -0.26 27.80 0.35
C ILE A 41 -1.10 26.88 -0.53
N THR A 42 -1.35 25.67 -0.04
CA THR A 42 -2.40 24.80 -0.58
C THR A 42 -3.73 25.28 -0.05
N ARG A 43 -4.76 25.37 -0.89
CA ARG A 43 -6.08 25.88 -0.51
C ARG A 43 -7.15 24.83 -0.67
N HIS A 44 -8.11 24.85 0.25
CA HIS A 44 -9.27 23.98 0.26
C HIS A 44 -10.53 24.82 0.44
N GLN A 45 -11.59 24.47 -0.29
CA GLN A 45 -12.90 25.10 -0.18
C GLN A 45 -13.94 24.06 0.19
N TYR A 46 -14.94 24.48 0.95
CA TYR A 46 -16.01 23.63 1.43
C TYR A 46 -17.36 24.25 1.14
N ASP A 47 -18.36 23.43 0.87
CA ASP A 47 -19.73 23.91 0.69
C ASP A 47 -20.39 24.30 2.03
N ALA A 48 -21.65 24.73 1.95
CA ALA A 48 -22.45 25.07 3.12
C ALA A 48 -22.67 23.89 4.09
N ARG A 49 -22.56 22.64 3.60
CA ARG A 49 -22.71 21.40 4.39
C ARG A 49 -21.40 20.99 5.07
N GLY A 50 -20.28 21.62 4.72
CA GLY A 50 -18.96 21.34 5.28
C GLY A 50 -18.19 20.25 4.51
N PHE A 51 -18.64 19.86 3.31
CA PHE A 51 -17.92 18.91 2.48
C PHE A 51 -16.93 19.62 1.56
N LEU A 52 -15.76 19.02 1.38
CA LEU A 52 -14.71 19.53 0.50
C LEU A 52 -15.24 19.62 -0.93
N THR A 53 -15.16 20.80 -1.53
CA THR A 53 -15.58 21.03 -2.92
C THR A 53 -14.42 21.29 -3.84
N GLN A 54 -13.35 21.93 -3.36
CA GLN A 54 -12.19 22.24 -4.19
C GLN A 54 -10.89 22.12 -3.42
N SER A 55 -9.82 21.73 -4.11
CA SER A 55 -8.45 21.80 -3.61
C SER A 55 -7.52 22.30 -4.70
N ALA A 56 -6.61 23.22 -4.35
CA ALA A 56 -5.64 23.79 -5.26
C ALA A 56 -4.25 23.87 -4.62
N ASP A 57 -3.25 23.37 -5.34
CA ASP A 57 -1.84 23.53 -5.00
C ASP A 57 -1.42 25.00 -5.20
N PRO A 58 -0.26 25.42 -4.64
CA PRO A 58 0.17 26.80 -4.73
C PRO A 58 0.32 27.32 -6.18
N ARG A 59 0.79 26.48 -7.11
CA ARG A 59 1.08 26.85 -8.50
C ARG A 59 -0.20 27.11 -9.27
N LEU A 60 -1.13 26.16 -9.26
CA LEU A 60 -2.37 26.26 -9.99
C LEU A 60 -3.27 27.33 -9.38
N ASN A 61 -3.26 27.49 -8.06
CA ASN A 61 -3.98 28.59 -7.43
C ASN A 61 -3.46 29.97 -7.87
N GLU A 62 -2.13 30.16 -7.96
CA GLU A 62 -1.55 31.42 -8.47
C GLU A 62 -1.97 31.71 -9.93
N ALA A 63 -2.20 30.65 -10.72
CA ALA A 63 -2.74 30.74 -12.08
C ALA A 63 -4.28 30.89 -12.13
N GLY A 64 -4.98 30.94 -10.99
CA GLY A 64 -6.45 30.99 -10.93
C GLY A 64 -7.15 29.67 -11.26
N LEU A 65 -6.42 28.55 -11.18
CA LEU A 65 -6.89 27.20 -11.45
C LEU A 65 -7.03 26.37 -10.16
N VAL A 66 -7.68 25.21 -10.28
CA VAL A 66 -7.98 24.29 -9.18
C VAL A 66 -7.52 22.89 -9.57
N ASN A 67 -6.88 22.15 -8.67
CA ASN A 67 -6.46 20.78 -8.93
C ASN A 67 -7.63 19.82 -8.96
N PHE A 68 -8.50 19.90 -7.96
CA PHE A 68 -9.64 18.99 -7.79
C PHE A 68 -10.91 19.76 -7.49
N SER A 69 -12.01 19.33 -8.12
CA SER A 69 -13.37 19.70 -7.74
C SER A 69 -14.19 18.45 -7.42
N PHE A 70 -14.96 18.50 -6.36
CA PHE A 70 -15.78 17.39 -5.88
C PHE A 70 -17.24 17.78 -5.83
N LEU A 71 -18.11 16.87 -6.28
CA LEU A 71 -19.55 16.93 -6.03
C LEU A 71 -19.94 15.73 -5.20
N THR A 72 -20.65 16.00 -4.11
CA THR A 72 -21.07 14.99 -3.15
C THR A 72 -22.58 14.83 -3.12
N ASP A 73 -23.04 13.65 -2.72
CA ASP A 73 -24.42 13.45 -2.29
C ASP A 73 -24.73 14.24 -1.01
N LEU A 74 -25.92 14.07 -0.45
CA LEU A 74 -26.32 14.77 0.79
C LEU A 74 -25.63 14.19 2.06
N ALA A 75 -25.08 12.99 1.97
CA ALA A 75 -24.37 12.30 3.05
C ALA A 75 -22.87 12.65 3.09
N GLY A 76 -22.32 13.19 2.00
CA GLY A 76 -20.91 13.54 1.84
C GLY A 76 -20.12 12.57 0.97
N ASN A 77 -20.74 11.53 0.43
CA ASN A 77 -20.04 10.61 -0.48
C ASN A 77 -19.78 11.32 -1.80
N VAL A 78 -18.56 11.22 -2.31
CA VAL A 78 -18.16 11.86 -3.57
C VAL A 78 -18.81 11.10 -4.73
N LEU A 79 -19.72 11.79 -5.44
CA LEU A 79 -20.36 11.27 -6.64
C LEU A 79 -19.57 11.61 -7.89
N ARG A 80 -18.89 12.76 -7.91
CA ARG A 80 -18.06 13.19 -9.04
C ARG A 80 -16.78 13.84 -8.54
N THR A 81 -15.66 13.42 -9.10
CA THR A 81 -14.35 14.05 -8.95
C THR A 81 -13.93 14.58 -10.31
N HIS A 82 -13.51 15.83 -10.37
CA HIS A 82 -12.84 16.43 -11.52
C HIS A 82 -11.43 16.82 -11.10
N GLY A 83 -10.43 16.05 -11.50
CA GLY A 83 -9.03 16.35 -11.26
C GLY A 83 -8.33 16.78 -12.55
N VAL A 84 -7.47 17.78 -12.48
CA VAL A 84 -6.63 18.21 -13.62
C VAL A 84 -5.62 17.15 -14.04
N ASP A 85 -5.22 16.30 -13.10
CA ASP A 85 -4.23 15.23 -13.32
C ASP A 85 -4.89 13.96 -13.86
N ASN A 86 -5.99 13.52 -13.25
CA ASN A 86 -6.66 12.23 -13.50
C ASN A 86 -8.05 12.33 -14.17
N GLY A 87 -8.43 13.51 -14.66
CA GLY A 87 -9.67 13.71 -15.41
C GLY A 87 -10.93 13.69 -14.55
N ILE A 88 -12.07 13.43 -15.18
CA ILE A 88 -13.37 13.36 -14.51
C ILE A 88 -13.75 11.90 -14.28
N THR A 89 -14.17 11.61 -13.05
CA THR A 89 -14.75 10.32 -12.65
C THR A 89 -16.07 10.54 -11.92
N VAL A 90 -17.08 9.78 -12.29
CA VAL A 90 -18.38 9.69 -11.61
C VAL A 90 -18.49 8.32 -10.96
N ALA A 91 -18.84 8.25 -9.68
CA ALA A 91 -18.98 7.00 -8.95
C ALA A 91 -20.30 6.98 -8.17
N LEU A 92 -20.97 5.83 -8.17
CA LEU A 92 -22.17 5.60 -7.41
C LEU A 92 -22.07 4.24 -6.71
N ASN A 93 -22.27 4.27 -5.40
CA ASN A 93 -22.47 3.07 -4.60
C ASN A 93 -23.97 2.78 -4.51
N ASP A 94 -24.32 1.51 -4.38
CA ASP A 94 -25.68 1.13 -4.06
C ASP A 94 -26.03 1.48 -2.61
N ALA A 95 -27.29 1.29 -2.24
CA ALA A 95 -27.74 1.57 -0.89
C ALA A 95 -26.96 0.76 0.17
N ALA A 96 -26.45 -0.43 -0.16
CA ALA A 96 -25.63 -1.28 0.73
C ALA A 96 -24.18 -0.83 0.86
N GLY A 97 -23.80 0.29 0.24
CA GLY A 97 -22.45 0.83 0.26
C GLY A 97 -21.50 0.10 -0.68
N ARG A 98 -22.00 -0.80 -1.53
CA ARG A 98 -21.19 -1.55 -2.49
C ARG A 98 -21.03 -0.71 -3.77
N PRO A 99 -19.88 -0.78 -4.47
CA PRO A 99 -19.74 -0.15 -5.78
C PRO A 99 -20.83 -0.64 -6.73
N PHE A 100 -21.54 0.27 -7.40
CA PHE A 100 -22.57 -0.10 -8.37
C PHE A 100 -22.15 0.29 -9.78
N MET A 101 -21.73 1.55 -9.94
CA MET A 101 -21.30 2.09 -11.22
C MET A 101 -20.15 3.08 -11.02
N THR A 102 -19.20 3.07 -11.94
CA THR A 102 -18.17 4.10 -12.06
C THR A 102 -18.01 4.43 -13.54
N VAL A 103 -17.94 5.71 -13.86
CA VAL A 103 -17.62 6.22 -15.20
C VAL A 103 -16.38 7.07 -15.08
N SER A 104 -15.27 6.63 -15.66
CA SER A 104 -13.97 7.30 -15.63
C SER A 104 -13.53 7.68 -17.05
N ASN A 105 -12.32 8.22 -17.19
CA ASN A 105 -11.72 8.63 -18.46
C ASN A 105 -12.57 9.66 -19.23
N ILE A 106 -13.31 10.50 -18.50
CA ILE A 106 -14.00 11.66 -19.07
C ILE A 106 -13.00 12.83 -19.09
N GLY A 107 -12.82 13.42 -20.28
CA GLY A 107 -11.95 14.57 -20.50
C GLY A 107 -12.71 15.89 -20.46
N THR A 108 -11.97 16.97 -20.67
CA THR A 108 -12.52 18.33 -20.85
C THR A 108 -12.09 18.82 -22.24
N ALA A 109 -13.06 19.16 -23.09
CA ALA A 109 -12.82 19.71 -24.42
C ALA A 109 -12.34 21.18 -24.35
N ASP A 110 -11.84 21.70 -25.48
CA ASP A 110 -11.30 23.07 -25.57
C ASP A 110 -12.34 24.16 -25.27
N ASP A 111 -13.64 23.87 -25.48
CA ASP A 111 -14.75 24.76 -25.14
C ASP A 111 -15.23 24.63 -23.68
N GLY A 112 -14.57 23.78 -22.89
CA GLY A 112 -14.87 23.52 -21.49
C GLY A 112 -15.97 22.49 -21.25
N THR A 113 -16.52 21.86 -22.30
CA THR A 113 -17.51 20.77 -22.17
C THR A 113 -16.86 19.44 -21.80
N GLU A 114 -17.66 18.50 -21.25
CA GLU A 114 -17.17 17.16 -20.95
C GLU A 114 -17.02 16.33 -22.23
N ASP A 115 -15.82 15.78 -22.45
CA ASP A 115 -15.56 14.83 -23.53
C ASP A 115 -15.66 13.40 -22.99
N ALA A 116 -16.81 12.78 -23.21
CA ALA A 116 -17.09 11.40 -22.85
C ALA A 116 -16.81 10.39 -23.98
N SER A 117 -16.17 10.82 -25.08
CA SER A 117 -15.92 9.96 -26.25
C SER A 117 -15.03 8.75 -25.94
N GLN A 118 -14.23 8.82 -24.87
CA GLN A 118 -13.36 7.74 -24.37
C GLN A 118 -13.74 7.31 -22.95
N ALA A 119 -14.92 7.68 -22.48
CA ALA A 119 -15.38 7.33 -21.14
C ALA A 119 -15.45 5.81 -20.96
N MET A 120 -15.05 5.34 -19.78
CA MET A 120 -15.04 3.94 -19.40
C MET A 120 -16.06 3.74 -18.28
N THR A 121 -17.10 2.97 -18.57
CA THR A 121 -18.15 2.61 -17.61
C THR A 121 -17.87 1.23 -17.04
N ARG A 122 -17.67 1.14 -15.74
CA ARG A 122 -17.56 -0.10 -14.97
C ARG A 122 -18.81 -0.27 -14.11
N THR A 123 -19.40 -1.46 -14.15
CA THR A 123 -20.61 -1.80 -13.37
C THR A 123 -20.40 -3.12 -12.64
N TRP A 124 -20.90 -3.19 -11.42
CA TRP A 124 -20.79 -4.39 -10.59
C TRP A 124 -22.15 -5.06 -10.48
N GLN A 125 -22.16 -6.38 -10.65
CA GLN A 125 -23.34 -7.21 -10.48
C GLN A 125 -23.17 -8.09 -9.24
N TYR A 126 -24.23 -8.20 -8.45
CA TYR A 126 -24.27 -8.95 -7.21
C TYR A 126 -25.33 -10.04 -7.24
N GLU A 127 -25.23 -10.99 -6.32
CA GLU A 127 -26.28 -11.99 -6.12
C GLU A 127 -27.62 -11.31 -5.81
N GLY A 128 -28.73 -11.94 -6.25
CA GLY A 128 -30.08 -11.43 -6.03
C GLY A 128 -30.50 -11.45 -4.56
N VAL A 129 -31.67 -10.87 -4.27
CA VAL A 129 -32.16 -10.62 -2.89
C VAL A 129 -32.35 -11.87 -2.02
N SER A 130 -32.44 -13.06 -2.61
CA SER A 130 -32.54 -14.33 -1.89
C SER A 130 -31.19 -14.90 -1.44
N LEU A 131 -30.08 -14.25 -1.81
CA LEU A 131 -28.71 -14.65 -1.54
C LEU A 131 -27.96 -13.55 -0.77
N PRO A 132 -26.75 -13.82 -0.24
CA PRO A 132 -26.01 -12.87 0.60
C PRO A 132 -25.56 -11.57 -0.09
N GLY A 133 -25.76 -11.43 -1.40
CA GLY A 133 -25.39 -10.23 -2.15
C GLY A 133 -23.88 -10.14 -2.44
N ARG A 134 -23.20 -11.29 -2.60
CA ARG A 134 -21.78 -11.31 -2.98
C ARG A 134 -21.60 -10.88 -4.44
N PRO A 135 -20.41 -10.40 -4.84
CA PRO A 135 -20.12 -10.11 -6.25
C PRO A 135 -20.34 -11.33 -7.14
N VAL A 136 -20.90 -11.12 -8.33
CA VAL A 136 -21.12 -12.17 -9.35
C VAL A 136 -20.38 -11.84 -10.63
N GLY A 137 -20.32 -10.56 -10.98
CA GLY A 137 -19.60 -10.11 -12.17
C GLY A 137 -19.24 -8.64 -12.11
N ILE A 138 -18.32 -8.27 -12.98
CA ILE A 138 -17.95 -6.89 -13.27
C ILE A 138 -17.94 -6.73 -14.78
N THR A 139 -18.68 -5.73 -15.24
CA THR A 139 -18.80 -5.39 -16.67
C THR A 139 -18.12 -4.07 -16.94
N GLU A 140 -17.35 -4.01 -18.01
CA GLU A 140 -16.67 -2.81 -18.48
C GLU A 140 -17.10 -2.48 -19.90
N GLN A 141 -17.33 -1.20 -20.16
CA GLN A 141 -17.71 -0.69 -21.46
C GLN A 141 -17.00 0.63 -21.73
N VAL A 142 -16.25 0.68 -22.83
CA VAL A 142 -15.72 1.93 -23.38
C VAL A 142 -16.79 2.54 -24.28
N SER A 143 -16.95 3.86 -24.27
CA SER A 143 -17.87 4.59 -25.15
C SER A 143 -17.75 4.15 -26.61
N GLY A 144 -18.86 3.73 -27.22
CA GLY A 144 -18.91 3.25 -28.60
C GLY A 144 -18.50 1.78 -28.80
N GLU A 145 -18.00 1.10 -27.77
CA GLU A 145 -17.70 -0.34 -27.78
C GLU A 145 -18.80 -1.18 -27.12
N ALA A 146 -18.77 -2.49 -27.40
CA ALA A 146 -19.61 -3.46 -26.69
C ALA A 146 -19.14 -3.63 -25.25
N ALA A 147 -20.10 -3.77 -24.33
CA ALA A 147 -19.82 -4.10 -22.93
C ALA A 147 -19.27 -5.53 -22.83
N ARG A 148 -18.22 -5.71 -22.02
CA ARG A 148 -17.55 -7.00 -21.77
C ARG A 148 -17.60 -7.34 -20.29
N ILE A 149 -17.86 -8.60 -19.94
CA ILE A 149 -17.78 -9.09 -18.56
C ILE A 149 -16.31 -9.41 -18.27
N THR A 150 -15.60 -8.50 -17.61
CA THR A 150 -14.16 -8.63 -17.38
C THR A 150 -13.83 -9.45 -16.15
N GLU A 151 -14.75 -9.54 -15.18
CA GLU A 151 -14.63 -10.43 -14.03
C GLU A 151 -15.92 -11.21 -13.77
N ARG A 152 -15.76 -12.42 -13.24
CA ARG A 152 -16.85 -13.28 -12.80
C ARG A 152 -16.44 -14.06 -11.56
N PHE A 153 -17.35 -14.18 -10.61
CA PHE A 153 -17.12 -14.86 -9.34
C PHE A 153 -18.07 -16.05 -9.19
N VAL A 154 -17.53 -17.21 -8.86
CA VAL A 154 -18.30 -18.42 -8.55
C VAL A 154 -18.00 -18.82 -7.11
N TRP A 155 -19.08 -18.89 -6.32
CA TRP A 155 -19.02 -19.19 -4.91
C TRP A 155 -19.37 -20.65 -4.64
N ALA A 156 -18.60 -21.30 -3.78
CA ALA A 156 -18.91 -22.65 -3.33
C ALA A 156 -20.17 -22.66 -2.46
N GLY A 157 -20.88 -23.79 -2.53
CA GLY A 157 -22.05 -24.09 -1.74
C GLY A 157 -21.69 -24.55 -0.32
N ASN A 158 -22.34 -25.61 0.13
CA ASN A 158 -22.19 -26.16 1.47
C ASN A 158 -22.20 -27.70 1.50
N SER A 159 -21.86 -28.33 0.37
CA SER A 159 -21.78 -29.79 0.24
C SER A 159 -20.71 -30.37 1.18
N PRO A 160 -20.82 -31.67 1.56
CA PRO A 160 -19.78 -32.34 2.33
C PRO A 160 -18.39 -32.25 1.70
N GLU A 161 -18.31 -32.32 0.37
CA GLU A 161 -17.06 -32.24 -0.40
C GLU A 161 -16.43 -30.85 -0.29
N GLU A 162 -17.22 -29.78 -0.46
CA GLU A 162 -16.73 -28.40 -0.29
C GLU A 162 -16.32 -28.10 1.15
N LYS A 163 -17.06 -28.62 2.14
CA LYS A 163 -16.72 -28.48 3.56
C LYS A 163 -15.43 -29.23 3.91
N ALA A 164 -15.21 -30.42 3.36
CA ALA A 164 -13.99 -31.19 3.58
C ALA A 164 -12.72 -30.45 3.09
N LEU A 165 -12.88 -29.48 2.19
CA LEU A 165 -11.81 -28.63 1.65
C LEU A 165 -11.83 -27.19 2.22
N ASN A 166 -12.69 -26.90 3.20
CA ASN A 166 -12.95 -25.56 3.77
C ASN A 166 -13.36 -24.48 2.75
N LEU A 167 -14.07 -24.88 1.70
CA LEU A 167 -14.48 -23.99 0.61
C LEU A 167 -15.87 -23.39 0.80
N ALA A 168 -16.66 -23.84 1.77
CA ALA A 168 -18.05 -23.41 1.91
C ALA A 168 -18.18 -21.87 2.00
N GLY A 169 -18.90 -21.27 1.06
CA GLY A 169 -19.08 -19.82 0.98
C GLY A 169 -17.89 -19.03 0.42
N GLN A 170 -16.78 -19.68 0.05
CA GLN A 170 -15.59 -19.06 -0.56
C GLN A 170 -15.77 -18.85 -2.07
N CYS A 171 -15.05 -17.88 -2.63
CA CYS A 171 -14.92 -17.75 -4.08
C CYS A 171 -13.95 -18.82 -4.59
N VAL A 172 -14.49 -19.85 -5.24
CA VAL A 172 -13.71 -21.00 -5.74
C VAL A 172 -13.23 -20.81 -7.17
N SER A 173 -13.92 -19.97 -7.95
CA SER A 173 -13.47 -19.57 -9.28
C SER A 173 -13.63 -18.06 -9.45
N HIS A 174 -12.51 -17.36 -9.55
CA HIS A 174 -12.46 -15.95 -9.93
C HIS A 174 -11.92 -15.86 -11.36
N TYR A 175 -12.82 -15.62 -12.30
CA TYR A 175 -12.45 -15.27 -13.65
C TYR A 175 -12.12 -13.79 -13.68
N ASP A 176 -10.96 -13.43 -14.20
CA ASP A 176 -10.44 -12.08 -14.19
C ASP A 176 -9.92 -11.68 -15.58
N THR A 177 -9.29 -10.51 -15.68
CA THR A 177 -8.69 -10.02 -16.92
C THR A 177 -7.53 -10.88 -17.40
N ALA A 178 -6.97 -11.77 -16.56
CA ALA A 178 -5.87 -12.70 -16.87
C ALA A 178 -6.35 -14.13 -17.19
N GLY A 179 -7.55 -14.53 -16.81
CA GLY A 179 -8.06 -15.88 -17.02
C GLY A 179 -8.84 -16.36 -15.81
N LEU A 180 -8.43 -17.46 -15.20
CA LEU A 180 -9.07 -18.03 -14.02
C LEU A 180 -8.07 -18.21 -12.88
N MET A 181 -8.41 -17.70 -11.70
CA MET A 181 -7.85 -18.12 -10.42
C MET A 181 -8.84 -19.06 -9.73
N GLN A 182 -8.41 -20.31 -9.52
CA GLN A 182 -9.22 -21.33 -8.87
C GLN A 182 -8.66 -21.63 -7.48
N THR A 183 -9.51 -21.67 -6.45
CA THR A 183 -9.15 -22.08 -5.09
C THR A 183 -9.61 -23.51 -4.87
N ASP A 184 -8.66 -24.44 -4.79
CA ASP A 184 -8.97 -25.89 -4.71
C ASP A 184 -9.08 -26.39 -3.28
N SER A 185 -8.42 -25.74 -2.32
CA SER A 185 -8.45 -26.10 -0.90
C SER A 185 -8.01 -24.95 -0.02
N VAL A 186 -8.60 -24.86 1.18
CA VAL A 186 -8.30 -23.85 2.20
C VAL A 186 -7.95 -24.53 3.52
N ALA A 187 -7.00 -23.96 4.25
CA ALA A 187 -6.56 -24.43 5.56
C ALA A 187 -7.64 -24.26 6.62
N LEU A 188 -7.48 -24.93 7.76
CA LEU A 188 -8.29 -24.68 8.96
C LEU A 188 -8.12 -23.25 9.54
N THR A 189 -7.16 -22.50 9.03
CA THR A 189 -6.84 -21.11 9.41
C THR A 189 -7.30 -20.10 8.35
N GLY A 190 -8.05 -20.54 7.34
CA GLY A 190 -8.52 -19.71 6.24
C GLY A 190 -7.51 -19.40 5.12
N VAL A 191 -6.27 -19.92 5.21
CA VAL A 191 -5.23 -19.69 4.19
C VAL A 191 -5.43 -20.62 3.00
N PRO A 192 -5.37 -20.15 1.74
CA PRO A 192 -5.42 -21.02 0.56
C PRO A 192 -4.25 -22.02 0.53
N LEU A 193 -4.56 -23.32 0.53
CA LEU A 193 -3.58 -24.41 0.46
C LEU A 193 -3.29 -24.84 -0.98
N SER A 194 -4.23 -24.65 -1.90
CA SER A 194 -4.04 -24.95 -3.32
C SER A 194 -4.76 -23.90 -4.14
N VAL A 195 -4.01 -23.21 -4.99
CA VAL A 195 -4.55 -22.25 -5.96
C VAL A 195 -4.02 -22.56 -7.34
N THR A 196 -4.90 -22.57 -8.33
CA THR A 196 -4.58 -22.90 -9.71
C THR A 196 -4.88 -21.72 -10.62
N ARG A 197 -3.84 -21.21 -11.29
CA ARG A 197 -3.97 -20.17 -12.32
C ARG A 197 -4.08 -20.83 -13.69
N ARG A 198 -5.06 -20.41 -14.50
CA ARG A 198 -5.14 -20.70 -15.94
C ARG A 198 -5.26 -19.40 -16.72
N LEU A 199 -4.52 -19.25 -17.80
CA LEU A 199 -4.58 -18.06 -18.64
C LEU A 199 -5.70 -18.14 -19.67
N LEU A 200 -6.08 -17.00 -20.25
CA LEU A 200 -6.90 -16.99 -21.46
C LEU A 200 -6.20 -17.74 -22.59
N LYS A 201 -7.00 -18.32 -23.49
CA LYS A 201 -6.50 -18.76 -24.80
C LYS A 201 -5.85 -17.57 -25.53
N ASP A 202 -4.71 -17.80 -26.15
CA ASP A 202 -3.97 -16.79 -26.91
C ASP A 202 -3.61 -15.52 -26.10
N ALA A 203 -3.38 -15.68 -24.78
CA ALA A 203 -3.09 -14.58 -23.84
C ALA A 203 -1.85 -13.73 -24.19
N ASP A 204 -0.97 -14.24 -25.05
CA ASP A 204 0.21 -13.52 -25.53
C ASP A 204 -0.15 -12.41 -26.54
N ASN A 205 -1.37 -12.45 -27.11
CA ASN A 205 -1.89 -11.40 -27.96
C ASN A 205 -2.63 -10.34 -27.11
N PRO A 206 -2.13 -9.08 -27.03
CA PRO A 206 -2.76 -8.01 -26.27
C PRO A 206 -4.13 -7.58 -26.80
N ASP A 207 -4.50 -7.97 -28.02
CA ASP A 207 -5.82 -7.67 -28.59
C ASP A 207 -6.91 -8.63 -28.05
N ILE A 208 -6.50 -9.73 -27.38
CA ILE A 208 -7.42 -10.66 -26.73
C ILE A 208 -7.80 -10.12 -25.35
N VAL A 209 -9.08 -9.76 -25.20
CA VAL A 209 -9.65 -9.21 -23.96
C VAL A 209 -10.62 -10.22 -23.35
N ALA A 210 -10.65 -10.27 -22.02
CA ALA A 210 -11.59 -11.12 -21.28
C ALA A 210 -13.04 -10.67 -21.51
N ASP A 211 -13.92 -11.63 -21.82
CA ASP A 211 -15.36 -11.43 -21.88
C ASP A 211 -16.10 -12.71 -21.46
N TRP A 212 -16.50 -12.78 -20.18
CA TRP A 212 -16.99 -13.98 -19.53
C TRP A 212 -18.52 -14.18 -19.68
N GLN A 213 -18.99 -14.16 -20.93
CA GLN A 213 -20.40 -14.34 -21.29
C GLN A 213 -20.91 -15.76 -21.01
N GLY A 214 -22.21 -15.88 -20.71
CA GLY A 214 -22.89 -17.17 -20.55
C GLY A 214 -22.80 -17.81 -19.16
N THR A 215 -22.80 -19.14 -19.12
CA THR A 215 -22.75 -19.96 -17.88
C THR A 215 -21.33 -20.35 -17.50
N ASP A 216 -21.09 -20.77 -16.25
CA ASP A 216 -19.76 -21.23 -15.80
C ASP A 216 -19.20 -22.36 -16.71
N ALA A 217 -20.05 -23.32 -17.09
CA ALA A 217 -19.65 -24.43 -17.97
C ALA A 217 -19.22 -23.97 -19.37
N SER A 218 -19.90 -22.97 -19.96
CA SER A 218 -19.54 -22.43 -21.26
C SER A 218 -18.26 -21.58 -21.21
N VAL A 219 -18.06 -20.84 -20.11
CA VAL A 219 -16.88 -20.01 -19.90
C VAL A 219 -15.61 -20.85 -19.73
N ARG A 220 -15.68 -22.02 -19.09
CA ARG A 220 -14.50 -22.90 -18.97
C ARG A 220 -13.92 -23.34 -20.32
N ASN A 221 -14.72 -23.37 -21.38
CA ASN A 221 -14.25 -23.72 -22.73
C ASN A 221 -13.40 -22.63 -23.39
N THR A 222 -13.35 -21.42 -22.83
CA THR A 222 -12.49 -20.31 -23.30
C THR A 222 -11.13 -20.25 -22.58
N LEU A 223 -10.88 -21.21 -21.66
CA LEU A 223 -9.61 -21.38 -20.93
C LEU A 223 -8.65 -22.47 -21.48
N PRO A 224 -8.63 -22.91 -22.75
CA PRO A 224 -7.70 -23.95 -23.19
C PRO A 224 -6.26 -23.45 -23.35
N GLY A 225 -5.86 -22.38 -22.65
CA GLY A 225 -4.55 -21.75 -22.81
C GLY A 225 -3.45 -22.57 -22.15
N ASP A 226 -2.48 -23.00 -22.94
CA ASP A 226 -1.16 -23.41 -22.44
C ASP A 226 -0.62 -22.30 -21.52
N GLY A 227 -0.33 -22.64 -20.26
CA GLY A 227 0.26 -21.72 -19.29
C GLY A 227 -0.59 -21.43 -18.04
N GLY A 228 0.12 -21.24 -16.93
CA GLY A 228 -0.42 -21.21 -15.58
C GLY A 228 0.16 -22.34 -14.74
N GLY A 229 -0.55 -22.74 -13.70
CA GLY A 229 -0.16 -23.85 -12.85
C GLY A 229 -0.71 -23.76 -11.43
N THR A 230 -0.51 -24.84 -10.69
CA THR A 230 -0.98 -24.96 -9.31
C THR A 230 0.13 -24.61 -8.34
N THR A 231 -0.14 -23.66 -7.44
CA THR A 231 0.71 -23.38 -6.29
C THR A 231 0.10 -24.05 -5.07
N LEU A 232 0.92 -24.83 -4.35
CA LEU A 232 0.53 -25.47 -3.11
C LEU A 232 1.19 -24.76 -1.93
N THR A 233 0.44 -24.57 -0.86
CA THR A 233 0.88 -23.96 0.38
C THR A 233 0.64 -24.93 1.52
N THR A 234 1.53 -24.94 2.51
CA THR A 234 1.29 -25.55 3.81
C THR A 234 1.54 -24.50 4.87
N THR A 235 0.69 -24.45 5.88
CA THR A 235 0.76 -23.48 6.97
C THR A 235 0.92 -24.19 8.31
N ASP A 236 1.43 -23.46 9.30
CA ASP A 236 1.35 -23.88 10.70
C ASP A 236 -0.03 -23.56 11.30
N ALA A 237 -0.19 -23.83 12.59
CA ALA A 237 -1.42 -23.59 13.33
C ALA A 237 -1.80 -22.10 13.46
N THR A 238 -0.87 -21.17 13.23
CA THR A 238 -1.14 -19.72 13.23
C THR A 238 -1.58 -19.20 11.86
N GLY A 239 -1.55 -20.07 10.84
CA GLY A 239 -1.75 -19.69 9.44
C GLY A 239 -0.48 -19.14 8.78
N ALA A 240 0.67 -19.15 9.45
CA ALA A 240 1.92 -18.74 8.83
C ALA A 240 2.39 -19.82 7.84
N VAL A 241 2.84 -19.38 6.66
CA VAL A 241 3.29 -20.30 5.60
C VAL A 241 4.56 -21.01 6.02
N LEU A 242 4.58 -22.34 5.96
CA LEU A 242 5.76 -23.18 6.21
C LEU A 242 6.41 -23.65 4.91
N THR A 243 5.60 -24.05 3.93
CA THR A 243 6.10 -24.46 2.62
C THR A 243 5.24 -23.92 1.49
N THR A 244 5.88 -23.54 0.39
CA THR A 244 5.22 -23.22 -0.87
C THR A 244 5.83 -24.10 -1.95
N THR A 245 5.01 -24.86 -2.67
CA THR A 245 5.42 -25.58 -3.88
C THR A 245 4.90 -24.80 -5.08
N ASP A 246 5.80 -24.31 -5.92
CA ASP A 246 5.44 -23.54 -7.11
C ASP A 246 4.86 -24.41 -8.22
N ALA A 247 4.44 -23.76 -9.31
CA ALA A 247 3.81 -24.41 -10.45
C ALA A 247 4.68 -25.44 -11.19
N GLN A 248 6.01 -25.41 -11.01
CA GLN A 248 6.93 -26.40 -11.61
C GLN A 248 7.36 -27.48 -10.62
N GLY A 249 6.94 -27.38 -9.36
CA GLY A 249 7.21 -28.36 -8.33
C GLY A 249 8.42 -28.03 -7.45
N ASN A 250 9.01 -26.84 -7.57
CA ASN A 250 10.06 -26.42 -6.65
C ASN A 250 9.44 -26.01 -5.32
N ARG A 251 9.99 -26.52 -4.22
CA ARG A 251 9.47 -26.31 -2.87
C ARG A 251 10.36 -25.35 -2.08
N GLN A 252 9.80 -24.21 -1.71
CA GLN A 252 10.36 -23.32 -0.71
C GLN A 252 9.89 -23.76 0.68
N ARG A 253 10.79 -23.77 1.66
CA ARG A 253 10.48 -24.03 3.07
C ARG A 253 11.01 -22.91 3.93
N VAL A 254 10.24 -22.52 4.93
CA VAL A 254 10.63 -21.59 5.98
C VAL A 254 10.43 -22.24 7.34
N ALA A 255 11.10 -21.70 8.35
CA ALA A 255 10.84 -21.99 9.74
C ALA A 255 10.62 -20.69 10.49
N TYR A 256 10.00 -20.77 11.66
CA TYR A 256 9.81 -19.65 12.58
C TYR A 256 10.49 -19.94 13.92
N ASP A 257 11.06 -18.93 14.54
CA ASP A 257 11.64 -19.03 15.88
C ASP A 257 10.54 -18.95 16.96
N VAL A 258 10.95 -18.94 18.23
CA VAL A 258 10.02 -18.86 19.36
C VAL A 258 9.19 -17.57 19.40
N ALA A 259 9.62 -16.52 18.67
CA ALA A 259 8.94 -15.24 18.51
C ALA A 259 8.06 -15.17 17.26
N GLY A 260 8.03 -16.22 16.43
CA GLY A 260 7.33 -16.22 15.16
C GLY A 260 8.08 -15.47 14.04
N LEU A 261 9.33 -15.06 14.29
CA LEU A 261 10.20 -14.44 13.29
C LEU A 261 10.93 -15.53 12.49
N LEU A 262 11.51 -15.18 11.35
CA LEU A 262 12.07 -16.15 10.40
C LEU A 262 13.57 -16.40 10.70
N PRO A 263 13.98 -17.52 11.33
CA PRO A 263 15.39 -17.85 11.52
C PRO A 263 16.07 -18.42 10.27
N GLY A 264 15.33 -19.00 9.31
CA GLY A 264 15.95 -19.69 8.18
C GLY A 264 15.00 -20.00 7.02
N ARG A 265 15.59 -20.26 5.85
CA ARG A 265 14.91 -20.56 4.59
C ARG A 265 15.66 -21.62 3.80
N TRP A 266 14.91 -22.47 3.11
CA TRP A 266 15.42 -23.55 2.28
C TRP A 266 14.66 -23.63 0.95
N LEU A 267 15.33 -24.20 -0.05
CA LEU A 267 14.78 -24.47 -1.37
C LEU A 267 15.08 -25.91 -1.76
N THR A 268 14.06 -26.63 -2.23
CA THR A 268 14.22 -27.93 -2.89
C THR A 268 13.74 -27.77 -4.32
N LEU A 269 14.66 -27.76 -5.28
CA LEU A 269 14.30 -27.83 -6.69
C LEU A 269 13.58 -29.16 -6.97
N LYS A 270 12.72 -29.20 -7.99
CA LYS A 270 12.04 -30.44 -8.38
C LYS A 270 13.07 -31.56 -8.60
N ASP A 271 12.81 -32.72 -8.00
CA ASP A 271 13.69 -33.90 -8.04
C ASP A 271 15.12 -33.70 -7.46
N GLY A 272 15.38 -32.53 -6.85
CA GLY A 272 16.64 -32.17 -6.20
C GLY A 272 16.65 -32.43 -4.69
N THR A 273 17.78 -32.08 -4.05
CA THR A 273 17.92 -32.09 -2.59
C THR A 273 17.65 -30.73 -1.99
N GLU A 274 17.18 -30.69 -0.74
CA GLU A 274 16.98 -29.42 -0.02
C GLU A 274 18.32 -28.67 0.15
N GLN A 275 18.32 -27.39 -0.21
CA GLN A 275 19.45 -26.47 -0.14
C GLN A 275 19.13 -25.35 0.85
N VAL A 276 20.13 -24.93 1.63
CA VAL A 276 20.01 -23.80 2.54
C VAL A 276 20.06 -22.51 1.75
N ILE A 277 19.08 -21.62 1.93
CA ILE A 277 19.08 -20.28 1.34
C ILE A 277 19.46 -19.25 2.40
N VAL A 278 18.79 -19.29 3.55
CA VAL A 278 19.15 -18.52 4.75
C VAL A 278 19.40 -19.50 5.87
N LYS A 279 20.63 -19.55 6.37
CA LYS A 279 21.05 -20.49 7.41
C LYS A 279 20.64 -20.04 8.79
N SER A 280 20.81 -18.75 9.07
CA SER A 280 20.39 -18.13 10.34
C SER A 280 20.06 -16.67 10.14
N LEU A 281 19.05 -16.17 10.82
CA LEU A 281 18.71 -14.75 10.89
C LEU A 281 18.35 -14.38 12.33
N THR A 282 19.00 -13.35 12.86
CA THR A 282 18.73 -12.81 14.19
C THR A 282 18.13 -11.42 14.09
N TYR A 283 17.47 -10.98 15.15
CA TYR A 283 16.69 -9.75 15.17
C TYR A 283 17.08 -8.85 16.35
N SER A 284 16.87 -7.54 16.19
CA SER A 284 16.94 -6.57 17.27
C SER A 284 15.75 -6.72 18.21
N ALA A 285 15.77 -6.03 19.35
CA ALA A 285 14.63 -5.99 20.27
C ALA A 285 13.36 -5.38 19.63
N ALA A 286 13.50 -4.63 18.54
CA ALA A 286 12.40 -4.05 17.77
C ALA A 286 11.94 -4.93 16.58
N GLY A 287 12.42 -6.18 16.49
CA GLY A 287 12.06 -7.10 15.41
C GLY A 287 12.74 -6.81 14.06
N GLN A 288 13.72 -5.92 14.02
CA GLN A 288 14.48 -5.59 12.80
C GLN A 288 15.60 -6.61 12.57
N LYS A 289 15.95 -6.94 11.32
CA LYS A 289 17.04 -7.88 11.01
C LYS A 289 18.35 -7.35 11.61
N LEU A 290 19.10 -8.17 12.36
CA LEU A 290 20.35 -7.76 13.00
C LEU A 290 21.57 -8.46 12.35
N ARG A 291 21.48 -9.77 12.14
CA ARG A 291 22.53 -10.55 11.47
C ARG A 291 21.92 -11.69 10.68
N GLY A 292 22.23 -11.78 9.39
CA GLY A 292 21.84 -12.88 8.50
C GLY A 292 23.06 -13.64 8.00
N GLU A 293 23.00 -14.97 8.01
CA GLU A 293 23.97 -15.86 7.37
C GLU A 293 23.27 -16.63 6.25
N HIS A 294 23.79 -16.52 5.03
CA HIS A 294 23.21 -17.11 3.84
C HIS A 294 23.79 -18.49 3.53
N GLY A 295 23.11 -19.25 2.68
CA GLY A 295 23.53 -20.59 2.25
C GLY A 295 24.91 -20.62 1.58
N ASN A 296 25.30 -19.51 0.95
CA ASN A 296 26.61 -19.33 0.36
C ASN A 296 27.70 -18.90 1.36
N GLY A 297 27.43 -18.92 2.68
CA GLY A 297 28.40 -18.60 3.74
C GLY A 297 28.64 -17.10 3.96
N VAL A 298 28.03 -16.21 3.17
CA VAL A 298 28.11 -14.76 3.34
C VAL A 298 27.26 -14.31 4.52
N VAL A 299 27.75 -13.30 5.25
CA VAL A 299 27.08 -12.73 6.42
C VAL A 299 26.75 -11.27 6.15
N THR A 300 25.51 -10.87 6.44
CA THR A 300 25.09 -9.46 6.49
C THR A 300 24.78 -9.07 7.93
N THR A 301 25.37 -7.96 8.39
CA THR A 301 25.14 -7.37 9.70
C THR A 301 24.50 -6.00 9.52
N TYR A 302 23.43 -5.75 10.25
CA TYR A 302 22.71 -4.48 10.27
C TYR A 302 22.99 -3.76 11.58
N GLU A 303 23.22 -2.46 11.52
CA GLU A 303 23.48 -1.61 12.68
C GLU A 303 22.43 -0.52 12.77
N TYR A 304 21.91 -0.29 13.97
CA TYR A 304 20.82 0.66 14.22
C TYR A 304 21.23 1.69 15.26
N GLU A 305 20.86 2.96 15.06
CA GLU A 305 21.00 4.01 16.06
C GLU A 305 20.05 3.72 17.23
N PRO A 306 20.54 3.49 18.47
CA PRO A 306 19.68 3.07 19.58
C PRO A 306 18.55 4.07 19.91
N GLN A 307 18.79 5.36 19.72
CA GLN A 307 17.87 6.43 20.08
C GLN A 307 16.67 6.53 19.13
N THR A 308 16.84 6.13 17.86
CA THR A 308 15.82 6.31 16.82
C THR A 308 15.42 5.01 16.13
N GLN A 309 16.16 3.92 16.37
CA GLN A 309 16.06 2.64 15.67
C GLN A 309 16.23 2.74 14.15
N ARG A 310 16.83 3.83 13.65
CA ARG A 310 17.17 4.00 12.23
C ARG A 310 18.37 3.15 11.86
N LEU A 311 18.35 2.60 10.65
CA LEU A 311 19.44 1.79 10.12
C LEU A 311 20.65 2.67 9.79
N VAL A 312 21.75 2.54 10.51
CA VAL A 312 22.97 3.32 10.31
C VAL A 312 24.07 2.55 9.58
N GLY A 313 23.96 1.22 9.50
CA GLY A 313 24.97 0.38 8.87
C GLY A 313 24.41 -0.87 8.20
N ILE A 314 24.93 -1.20 7.01
CA ILE A 314 24.71 -2.51 6.35
C ILE A 314 26.08 -3.03 5.91
N LYS A 315 26.56 -4.08 6.58
CA LYS A 315 27.84 -4.70 6.29
C LYS A 315 27.65 -6.12 5.76
N THR A 316 28.08 -6.38 4.54
CA THR A 316 28.04 -7.70 3.89
C THR A 316 29.45 -8.21 3.67
N GLU A 317 29.77 -9.39 4.19
CA GLU A 317 31.13 -9.94 4.15
C GLU A 317 31.17 -11.47 4.02
N ARG A 318 32.22 -11.97 3.38
CA ARG A 318 32.68 -13.35 3.56
C ARG A 318 33.49 -13.39 4.86
N PRO A 319 33.03 -14.12 5.90
CA PRO A 319 33.70 -14.14 7.19
C PRO A 319 35.05 -14.89 7.14
N ALA A 320 35.82 -14.80 8.22
CA ALA A 320 37.03 -15.61 8.41
C ALA A 320 36.71 -17.11 8.29
N GLY A 321 37.54 -17.84 7.52
CA GLY A 321 37.34 -19.28 7.26
C GLY A 321 36.39 -19.60 6.10
N HIS A 322 35.84 -18.61 5.41
CA HIS A 322 35.05 -18.82 4.19
C HIS A 322 35.90 -19.44 3.07
N ALA A 323 35.36 -20.42 2.32
CA ALA A 323 36.09 -21.16 1.29
C ALA A 323 36.65 -20.25 0.17
N ALA A 324 35.87 -19.26 -0.28
CA ALA A 324 36.31 -18.21 -1.23
C ALA A 324 37.16 -17.08 -0.62
N GLY A 325 37.67 -17.26 0.61
CA GLY A 325 38.49 -16.28 1.33
C GLY A 325 37.69 -15.15 1.99
N ALA A 326 38.17 -14.67 3.14
CA ALA A 326 37.53 -13.60 3.89
C ALA A 326 37.63 -12.26 3.13
N LYS A 327 36.52 -11.53 3.01
CA LYS A 327 36.46 -10.22 2.34
C LYS A 327 35.20 -9.46 2.73
N VAL A 328 35.33 -8.19 3.08
CA VAL A 328 34.18 -7.27 3.18
C VAL A 328 33.79 -6.88 1.76
N LEU A 329 32.54 -7.13 1.38
CA LEU A 329 32.01 -6.90 0.04
C LEU A 329 31.24 -5.58 -0.05
N GLN A 330 30.67 -5.15 1.07
CA GLN A 330 29.90 -3.91 1.20
C GLN A 330 29.91 -3.49 2.68
N ASP A 331 30.09 -2.20 2.95
CA ASP A 331 29.99 -1.62 4.29
C ASP A 331 29.33 -0.23 4.19
N LEU A 332 28.01 -0.22 4.00
CA LEU A 332 27.23 1.01 3.85
C LEU A 332 27.04 1.69 5.21
N ARG A 333 27.32 2.99 5.28
CA ARG A 333 27.11 3.83 6.47
C ARG A 333 26.21 5.00 6.16
N TYR A 334 25.17 5.19 6.98
CA TYR A 334 24.15 6.23 6.80
C TYR A 334 24.29 7.31 7.87
N GLU A 335 24.38 8.58 7.44
CA GLU A 335 24.24 9.73 8.31
C GLU A 335 22.90 10.42 8.01
N TYR A 336 22.18 10.79 9.07
CA TYR A 336 20.85 11.39 8.98
C TYR A 336 20.84 12.83 9.52
N ASP A 337 19.90 13.65 9.04
CA ASP A 337 19.48 14.83 9.78
C ASP A 337 18.54 14.46 10.95
N PRO A 338 18.18 15.41 11.83
CA PRO A 338 17.30 15.11 12.97
C PRO A 338 15.95 14.51 12.57
N VAL A 339 15.36 14.93 11.44
CA VAL A 339 14.05 14.43 10.99
C VAL A 339 14.15 13.09 10.26
N GLY A 340 15.36 12.66 9.88
CA GLY A 340 15.62 11.35 9.31
C GLY A 340 15.88 11.35 7.80
N ASN A 341 16.14 12.50 7.19
CA ASN A 341 16.62 12.53 5.80
C ASN A 341 18.07 12.03 5.75
N VAL A 342 18.38 11.16 4.80
CA VAL A 342 19.76 10.73 4.57
C VAL A 342 20.59 11.90 4.03
N LEU A 343 21.70 12.22 4.70
CA LEU A 343 22.64 13.27 4.31
C LEU A 343 23.88 12.73 3.63
N LYS A 344 24.26 11.50 3.99
CA LYS A 344 25.47 10.88 3.50
C LYS A 344 25.31 9.37 3.50
N ILE A 345 25.86 8.75 2.46
CA ILE A 345 26.12 7.32 2.41
C ILE A 345 27.60 7.12 2.08
N SER A 346 28.35 6.37 2.89
CA SER A 346 29.69 5.88 2.50
C SER A 346 29.68 4.36 2.34
N ASN A 347 30.57 3.84 1.50
CA ASN A 347 30.84 2.41 1.41
C ASN A 347 32.30 2.13 1.75
N ASP A 348 32.56 1.73 2.99
CA ASP A 348 33.92 1.61 3.53
C ASP A 348 34.63 0.32 3.05
N ALA A 349 33.91 -0.57 2.37
CA ALA A 349 34.46 -1.77 1.72
C ALA A 349 35.12 -1.48 0.36
N GLU A 350 34.84 -0.31 -0.23
CA GLU A 350 35.38 0.11 -1.52
C GLU A 350 36.62 1.00 -1.35
N GLU A 351 37.64 0.76 -2.16
CA GLU A 351 38.86 1.58 -2.12
C GLU A 351 38.64 2.95 -2.79
N THR A 352 39.33 3.97 -2.26
CA THR A 352 39.45 5.25 -2.95
C THR A 352 40.23 5.05 -4.25
N ARG A 353 39.63 5.42 -5.39
CA ARG A 353 40.28 5.30 -6.71
C ARG A 353 40.72 6.66 -7.21
N PHE A 354 41.66 6.66 -8.16
CA PHE A 354 42.13 7.86 -8.82
C PHE A 354 41.95 7.73 -10.33
N TRP A 355 41.28 8.70 -10.94
CA TRP A 355 41.13 8.76 -12.40
C TRP A 355 41.41 10.18 -12.89
N ARG A 356 42.37 10.34 -13.81
CA ARG A 356 42.87 11.64 -14.29
C ARG A 356 43.16 12.65 -13.15
N ASN A 357 43.85 12.20 -12.11
CA ASN A 357 44.16 12.97 -10.89
C ASN A 357 42.94 13.42 -10.06
N GLN A 358 41.72 12.97 -10.37
CA GLN A 358 40.56 13.11 -9.49
C GLN A 358 40.54 11.98 -8.46
N LYS A 359 40.48 12.33 -7.17
CA LYS A 359 40.23 11.39 -6.07
C LYS A 359 38.74 11.04 -6.04
N VAL A 360 38.42 9.77 -6.26
CA VAL A 360 37.07 9.22 -6.27
C VAL A 360 36.88 8.38 -5.01
N VAL A 361 36.15 8.94 -4.05
CA VAL A 361 35.80 8.28 -2.79
C VAL A 361 34.41 7.66 -2.97
N PRO A 362 34.17 6.42 -2.50
CA PRO A 362 32.84 5.78 -2.53
C PRO A 362 31.91 6.41 -1.48
N GLU A 363 31.54 7.67 -1.70
CA GLU A 363 30.73 8.49 -0.82
C GLU A 363 29.72 9.31 -1.62
N ASN A 364 28.48 9.30 -1.14
CA ASN A 364 27.39 10.08 -1.69
C ASN A 364 26.96 11.11 -0.63
N ARG A 365 26.72 12.35 -1.04
CA ARG A 365 26.21 13.42 -0.18
C ARG A 365 24.91 13.96 -0.74
N TYR A 366 24.00 14.30 0.15
CA TYR A 366 22.66 14.73 -0.18
C TYR A 366 22.32 16.00 0.57
N THR A 367 21.67 16.92 -0.12
CA THR A 367 21.16 18.16 0.47
C THR A 367 19.69 18.29 0.13
N CYS A 368 18.88 18.60 1.15
CA CYS A 368 17.46 18.85 1.00
C CYS A 368 17.12 20.33 1.18
N ASP A 369 15.99 20.76 0.60
CA ASP A 369 15.35 22.03 0.95
C ASP A 369 14.56 21.94 2.27
N SER A 370 13.95 23.05 2.71
CA SER A 370 13.15 23.08 3.93
C SER A 370 11.86 22.25 3.90
N LEU A 371 11.47 21.75 2.72
CA LEU A 371 10.35 20.81 2.54
C LEU A 371 10.83 19.37 2.43
N TYR A 372 12.12 19.13 2.71
CA TYR A 372 12.78 17.83 2.66
C TYR A 372 12.84 17.20 1.26
N ARG A 373 12.75 18.02 0.20
CA ARG A 373 12.95 17.57 -1.19
C ARG A 373 14.44 17.58 -1.50
N LEU A 374 14.94 16.55 -2.18
CA LEU A 374 16.35 16.43 -2.55
C LEU A 374 16.75 17.46 -3.60
N VAL A 375 17.56 18.46 -3.26
CA VAL A 375 17.97 19.51 -4.22
C VAL A 375 19.38 19.32 -4.78
N SER A 376 20.22 18.53 -4.11
CA SER A 376 21.55 18.19 -4.61
C SER A 376 21.96 16.79 -4.16
N ALA A 377 22.64 16.06 -5.05
CA ALA A 377 23.26 14.78 -4.74
C ALA A 377 24.62 14.65 -5.43
N THR A 378 25.62 14.17 -4.71
CA THR A 378 26.91 13.75 -5.27
C THR A 378 27.04 12.23 -5.24
N GLY A 379 27.88 11.70 -6.12
CA GLY A 379 28.21 10.27 -6.13
C GLY A 379 29.27 9.97 -7.17
N ARG A 380 29.43 8.68 -7.49
CA ARG A 380 30.30 8.21 -8.57
C ARG A 380 29.50 7.59 -9.70
N GLU A 381 30.03 7.68 -10.91
CA GLU A 381 29.51 7.01 -12.10
C GLU A 381 30.67 6.37 -12.87
N MET A 382 30.36 5.46 -13.79
CA MET A 382 31.36 5.03 -14.76
C MET A 382 31.74 6.20 -15.67
N ALA A 383 33.02 6.36 -15.99
CA ALA A 383 33.51 7.46 -16.82
C ALA A 383 32.93 7.45 -18.24
N ASN A 384 32.42 6.30 -18.68
CA ASN A 384 31.69 6.10 -19.94
C ASN A 384 30.17 6.05 -19.76
N ALA A 385 29.61 6.47 -18.63
CA ALA A 385 28.17 6.42 -18.36
C ALA A 385 27.35 7.23 -19.38
N GLY A 386 27.91 8.34 -19.88
CA GLY A 386 27.25 9.20 -20.85
C GLY A 386 25.99 9.87 -20.29
N ARG A 387 25.09 10.29 -21.18
CA ARG A 387 23.81 10.90 -20.79
C ARG A 387 22.81 9.81 -20.38
N GLN A 388 22.21 9.95 -19.21
CA GLN A 388 21.13 9.07 -18.78
C GLN A 388 19.93 9.14 -19.74
N GLY A 389 19.39 7.99 -20.12
CA GLY A 389 18.16 7.85 -20.88
C GLY A 389 17.34 6.64 -20.43
N CYS A 390 16.55 6.06 -21.35
CA CYS A 390 15.77 4.84 -21.11
C CYS A 390 16.59 3.55 -21.16
N ASN A 391 17.83 3.59 -21.66
CA ASN A 391 18.71 2.41 -21.73
C ASN A 391 19.60 2.28 -20.49
N LEU A 392 19.98 1.06 -20.15
CA LEU A 392 21.07 0.84 -19.19
C LEU A 392 22.39 1.23 -19.84
N PRO A 393 23.38 1.71 -19.06
CA PRO A 393 24.75 1.80 -19.55
C PRO A 393 25.26 0.39 -19.86
N SER A 394 26.18 0.26 -20.82
CA SER A 394 26.83 -1.02 -21.10
C SER A 394 27.55 -1.52 -19.86
N ALA A 395 27.35 -2.79 -19.50
CA ALA A 395 28.03 -3.39 -18.37
C ALA A 395 29.54 -3.45 -18.62
N THR A 396 30.33 -3.02 -17.65
CA THR A 396 31.79 -3.22 -17.69
C THR A 396 32.11 -4.66 -17.30
N ILE A 397 32.77 -5.40 -18.20
CA ILE A 397 33.11 -6.82 -18.07
C ILE A 397 34.60 -7.03 -18.41
N PRO A 398 35.36 -7.84 -17.64
CA PRO A 398 34.97 -8.48 -16.38
C PRO A 398 34.80 -7.46 -15.24
N LEU A 399 34.50 -7.94 -14.02
CA LEU A 399 34.53 -7.09 -12.82
C LEU A 399 35.86 -6.33 -12.78
N PRO A 400 35.86 -5.02 -12.48
CA PRO A 400 37.07 -4.27 -12.68
C PRO A 400 38.18 -4.71 -11.72
N ALA A 401 39.36 -5.01 -12.27
CA ALA A 401 40.63 -4.81 -11.57
C ALA A 401 40.88 -3.30 -11.41
N ASP A 402 41.97 -2.90 -10.74
CA ASP A 402 42.37 -1.53 -10.34
C ASP A 402 42.26 -0.41 -11.41
N SER A 403 41.89 -0.72 -12.65
CA SER A 403 41.75 0.17 -13.80
C SER A 403 40.32 0.66 -14.13
N SER A 404 39.29 0.47 -13.28
CA SER A 404 37.97 1.08 -13.58
C SER A 404 38.05 2.60 -13.54
N ALA A 405 37.62 3.22 -14.63
CA ALA A 405 37.42 4.65 -14.71
C ALA A 405 36.09 5.01 -14.04
N TYR A 406 36.07 5.24 -12.74
CA TYR A 406 34.96 5.96 -12.09
C TYR A 406 35.26 7.45 -12.06
N THR A 407 34.22 8.27 -12.11
CA THR A 407 34.34 9.72 -11.91
C THR A 407 33.26 10.22 -10.97
N ASN A 408 33.57 11.28 -10.22
CA ASN A 408 32.56 11.92 -9.38
C ASN A 408 31.59 12.72 -10.25
N TYR A 409 30.32 12.67 -9.89
CA TYR A 409 29.29 13.55 -10.43
C TYR A 409 28.61 14.37 -9.33
N THR A 410 28.03 15.49 -9.73
CA THR A 410 27.04 16.24 -8.96
C THR A 410 25.77 16.36 -9.78
N ARG A 411 24.62 16.07 -9.16
CA ARG A 411 23.30 16.39 -9.70
C ARG A 411 22.63 17.46 -8.84
N THR A 412 22.01 18.42 -9.49
CA THR A 412 21.09 19.37 -8.84
C THR A 412 19.68 19.20 -9.40
N TYR A 413 18.69 19.37 -8.54
CA TYR A 413 17.29 19.11 -8.84
C TYR A 413 16.47 20.38 -8.57
N THR A 414 15.71 20.79 -9.57
CA THR A 414 14.84 21.98 -9.49
C THR A 414 13.38 21.56 -9.46
N TYR A 415 12.62 22.14 -8.53
CA TYR A 415 11.20 21.86 -8.37
C TYR A 415 10.36 23.12 -8.47
N ASP A 416 9.16 23.00 -9.03
CA ASP A 416 8.16 24.07 -8.96
C ASP A 416 7.44 24.12 -7.59
N SER A 417 6.44 25.00 -7.48
CA SER A 417 5.64 25.22 -6.28
C SER A 417 4.60 24.12 -5.99
N ALA A 418 4.28 23.27 -6.97
CA ALA A 418 3.44 22.08 -6.83
C ALA A 418 4.26 20.81 -6.58
N GLY A 419 5.59 20.92 -6.52
CA GLY A 419 6.51 19.81 -6.28
C GLY A 419 6.80 18.96 -7.51
N ASN A 420 6.54 19.45 -8.72
CA ASN A 420 7.03 18.80 -9.93
C ASN A 420 8.54 18.98 -10.04
N LEU A 421 9.28 17.89 -10.30
CA LEU A 421 10.66 17.97 -10.76
C LEU A 421 10.65 18.55 -12.17
N THR A 422 11.28 19.71 -12.36
CA THR A 422 11.32 20.43 -13.64
C THR A 422 12.68 20.32 -14.33
N GLN A 423 13.75 20.09 -13.57
CA GLN A 423 15.09 19.99 -14.12
C GLN A 423 15.98 19.07 -13.29
N ILE A 424 16.78 18.25 -13.99
CA ILE A 424 17.92 17.52 -13.44
C ILE A 424 19.16 18.03 -14.18
N SER A 425 20.01 18.79 -13.48
CA SER A 425 21.30 19.23 -14.03
C SER A 425 22.39 18.28 -13.54
N HIS A 426 23.12 17.67 -14.48
CA HIS A 426 24.18 16.71 -14.21
C HIS A 426 25.52 17.27 -14.61
N SER A 427 26.50 17.16 -13.72
CA SER A 427 27.89 17.57 -13.99
C SER A 427 28.88 16.53 -13.50
N ALA A 428 29.65 15.97 -14.42
CA ALA A 428 30.85 15.16 -14.16
C ALA A 428 32.05 15.79 -14.89
N PRO A 429 32.75 16.76 -14.26
CA PRO A 429 33.78 17.56 -14.92
C PRO A 429 34.96 16.77 -15.48
N ALA A 430 35.35 15.67 -14.84
CA ALA A 430 36.54 14.89 -15.22
C ALA A 430 36.42 14.25 -16.62
N THR A 431 35.21 13.88 -17.02
CA THR A 431 34.87 13.33 -18.35
C THR A 431 34.30 14.36 -19.30
N GLY A 432 33.95 15.56 -18.79
CA GLY A 432 33.18 16.55 -19.53
C GLY A 432 31.72 16.15 -19.73
N ASN A 433 31.22 15.13 -19.02
CA ASN A 433 29.83 14.66 -19.09
C ASN A 433 28.92 15.63 -18.31
N ASN A 434 28.57 16.75 -18.94
CA ASN A 434 27.67 17.76 -18.37
C ASN A 434 26.43 17.86 -19.26
N TYR A 435 25.25 17.69 -18.68
CA TYR A 435 24.00 17.77 -19.41
C TYR A 435 22.84 18.13 -18.49
N THR A 436 21.80 18.69 -19.08
CA THR A 436 20.55 19.00 -18.38
C THR A 436 19.43 18.13 -18.94
N THR A 437 18.56 17.66 -18.06
CA THR A 437 17.30 17.00 -18.42
C THR A 437 16.17 17.89 -17.96
N ASP A 438 15.52 18.54 -18.92
CA ASP A 438 14.40 19.43 -18.66
C ASP A 438 13.08 18.67 -18.80
N ILE A 439 12.16 18.92 -17.87
CA ILE A 439 10.82 18.36 -17.85
C ILE A 439 9.82 19.51 -17.97
N THR A 440 9.14 19.56 -19.09
CA THR A 440 8.09 20.53 -19.39
C THR A 440 6.82 20.12 -18.65
N VAL A 441 6.43 20.93 -17.67
CA VAL A 441 5.20 20.75 -16.89
C VAL A 441 4.09 21.57 -17.52
N SER A 442 2.87 21.01 -17.53
CA SER A 442 1.67 21.68 -17.99
C SER A 442 1.39 22.97 -17.22
N ASP A 443 0.86 23.98 -17.89
CA ASP A 443 0.42 25.23 -17.28
C ASP A 443 -0.91 25.08 -16.50
N ARG A 444 -1.62 23.96 -16.67
CA ARG A 444 -2.94 23.71 -16.09
C ARG A 444 -3.10 22.40 -15.30
N SER A 445 -2.08 21.55 -15.28
CA SER A 445 -2.04 20.29 -14.52
C SER A 445 -0.61 19.97 -14.04
N ASN A 446 -0.41 18.91 -13.26
CA ASN A 446 0.92 18.38 -12.90
C ASN A 446 1.46 17.34 -13.88
N ARG A 447 0.78 17.16 -15.03
CA ARG A 447 1.33 16.39 -16.14
C ARG A 447 2.64 17.03 -16.58
N GLY A 448 3.64 16.19 -16.82
CA GLY A 448 4.96 16.65 -17.23
C GLY A 448 5.67 15.60 -18.05
N VAL A 449 6.36 16.05 -19.10
CA VAL A 449 7.12 15.19 -20.02
C VAL A 449 8.51 15.78 -20.26
N LEU A 450 9.45 14.96 -20.72
CA LEU A 450 10.74 15.47 -21.16
C LEU A 450 10.59 16.52 -22.26
N SER A 451 11.46 17.53 -22.26
CA SER A 451 11.50 18.58 -23.29
C SER A 451 11.64 18.04 -24.71
N THR A 452 12.22 16.84 -24.86
CA THR A 452 12.32 16.12 -26.14
C THR A 452 10.98 15.74 -26.76
N LEU A 453 9.89 15.68 -25.98
CA LEU A 453 8.53 15.49 -26.49
C LEU A 453 7.83 16.82 -26.81
N THR A 454 7.98 17.81 -25.93
CA THR A 454 7.52 19.18 -26.14
C THR A 454 8.20 20.12 -25.15
N GLU A 455 8.55 21.32 -25.60
CA GLU A 455 8.98 22.43 -24.73
C GLU A 455 7.84 23.40 -24.38
N ASN A 456 6.67 23.22 -25.00
CA ASN A 456 5.51 24.06 -24.80
C ASN A 456 4.59 23.48 -23.69
N PRO A 457 4.44 24.16 -22.53
CA PRO A 457 3.55 23.74 -21.43
C PRO A 457 2.12 23.45 -21.88
N SER A 458 1.54 24.29 -22.74
CA SER A 458 0.16 24.12 -23.22
C SER A 458 -0.05 22.86 -24.06
N GLY A 459 1.02 22.32 -24.64
CA GLY A 459 1.00 21.07 -25.42
C GLY A 459 1.17 19.80 -24.58
N VAL A 460 1.50 19.91 -23.28
CA VAL A 460 1.82 18.75 -22.43
C VAL A 460 0.60 17.86 -22.21
N ASP A 461 -0.57 18.44 -21.88
CA ASP A 461 -1.76 17.66 -21.55
C ASP A 461 -2.27 16.80 -22.73
N ALA A 462 -2.01 17.25 -23.97
CA ALA A 462 -2.34 16.51 -25.18
C ALA A 462 -1.54 15.21 -25.34
N LEU A 463 -0.44 15.05 -24.60
CA LEU A 463 0.37 13.82 -24.53
C LEU A 463 -0.13 12.84 -23.47
N PHE A 464 -1.26 13.11 -22.82
CA PHE A 464 -1.89 12.22 -21.84
C PHE A 464 -3.32 11.84 -22.28
N THR A 465 -3.84 10.76 -21.70
CA THR A 465 -5.26 10.41 -21.75
C THR A 465 -6.07 11.33 -20.83
N ALA A 466 -7.40 11.23 -20.86
CA ALA A 466 -8.26 11.90 -19.89
C ALA A 466 -7.91 11.48 -18.44
N GLY A 467 -7.72 10.18 -18.20
CA GLY A 467 -7.35 9.60 -16.90
C GLY A 467 -5.93 9.91 -16.39
N GLY A 468 -5.12 10.65 -17.15
CA GLY A 468 -3.78 11.05 -16.72
C GLY A 468 -2.67 10.06 -17.04
N GLN A 469 -2.85 9.20 -18.04
CA GLN A 469 -1.84 8.25 -18.49
C GLN A 469 -1.06 8.79 -19.69
N GLN A 470 0.27 8.74 -19.66
CA GLN A 470 1.12 9.27 -20.74
C GLN A 470 0.96 8.43 -22.02
N LYS A 471 0.82 9.07 -23.18
CA LYS A 471 0.58 8.41 -24.49
C LYS A 471 1.84 8.16 -25.31
N GLN A 472 2.94 8.85 -25.01
CA GLN A 472 4.23 8.64 -25.68
C GLN A 472 5.35 8.59 -24.64
N LEU A 473 6.15 7.53 -24.64
CA LEU A 473 7.27 7.36 -23.71
C LEU A 473 8.48 8.21 -24.09
N GLN A 474 8.80 8.20 -25.38
CA GLN A 474 9.86 8.92 -26.08
C GLN A 474 9.32 9.30 -27.48
N PRO A 475 9.99 10.21 -28.22
CA PRO A 475 9.58 10.52 -29.59
C PRO A 475 9.43 9.25 -30.44
N GLY A 476 8.21 9.01 -30.95
CA GLY A 476 7.89 7.83 -31.76
C GLY A 476 7.57 6.54 -30.97
N GLN A 477 7.66 6.53 -29.64
CA GLN A 477 7.34 5.37 -28.80
C GLN A 477 5.98 5.52 -28.13
N ASN A 478 4.94 4.97 -28.76
CA ASN A 478 3.57 5.06 -28.26
C ASN A 478 3.29 4.13 -27.08
N LEU A 479 2.41 4.58 -26.19
CA LEU A 479 1.91 3.86 -25.02
C LEU A 479 0.41 3.66 -25.16
N VAL A 480 -0.04 2.41 -25.00
CA VAL A 480 -1.45 2.03 -25.00
C VAL A 480 -1.83 1.52 -23.62
N TRP A 481 -3.01 1.91 -23.14
CA TRP A 481 -3.49 1.62 -21.80
C TRP A 481 -4.77 0.79 -21.84
N THR A 482 -4.98 -0.05 -20.83
CA THR A 482 -6.25 -0.76 -20.63
C THR A 482 -7.33 0.22 -20.18
N PRO A 483 -8.62 -0.15 -20.24
CA PRO A 483 -9.70 0.66 -19.65
C PRO A 483 -9.55 0.90 -18.14
N ARG A 484 -8.77 0.06 -17.44
CA ARG A 484 -8.40 0.23 -16.02
C ARG A 484 -7.16 1.10 -15.81
N ASN A 485 -6.67 1.75 -16.87
CA ASN A 485 -5.48 2.59 -16.85
C ASN A 485 -4.17 1.83 -16.51
N GLU A 486 -4.12 0.53 -16.81
CA GLU A 486 -2.89 -0.28 -16.73
C GLU A 486 -2.14 -0.21 -18.08
N LEU A 487 -0.81 -0.28 -18.08
CA LEU A 487 -0.06 -0.21 -19.33
C LEU A 487 -0.27 -1.50 -20.14
N LEU A 488 -0.92 -1.45 -21.30
CA LEU A 488 -1.21 -2.61 -22.14
C LEU A 488 -0.07 -2.93 -23.10
N LYS A 489 0.49 -1.90 -23.75
CA LYS A 489 1.48 -2.06 -24.82
C LYS A 489 2.39 -0.83 -24.94
N VAL A 490 3.67 -1.10 -25.17
CA VAL A 490 4.67 -0.12 -25.63
C VAL A 490 5.13 -0.54 -27.01
N THR A 491 5.34 0.42 -27.91
CA THR A 491 5.95 0.19 -29.24
C THR A 491 7.33 0.85 -29.28
N PRO A 492 8.43 0.13 -28.95
CA PRO A 492 9.76 0.73 -28.86
C PRO A 492 10.35 1.17 -30.21
N VAL A 493 10.05 0.45 -31.30
CA VAL A 493 10.54 0.73 -32.65
C VAL A 493 9.40 0.56 -33.64
N VAL A 494 9.00 1.66 -34.29
CA VAL A 494 8.06 1.64 -35.41
C VAL A 494 8.83 1.38 -36.70
N ARG A 495 8.35 0.46 -37.56
CA ARG A 495 9.00 0.13 -38.84
C ARG A 495 8.07 0.35 -40.03
N ASP A 496 8.61 0.95 -41.09
CA ASP A 496 7.89 1.09 -42.35
C ASP A 496 7.80 -0.26 -43.08
N GLY A 497 6.57 -0.76 -43.28
CA GLY A 497 6.29 -1.94 -44.10
C GLY A 497 6.61 -3.31 -43.47
N SER A 498 6.94 -3.36 -42.17
CA SER A 498 7.14 -4.61 -41.41
C SER A 498 6.53 -4.49 -40.00
N THR A 499 6.47 -5.58 -39.23
CA THR A 499 5.91 -5.56 -37.87
C THR A 499 6.80 -4.74 -36.93
N ASP A 500 6.19 -3.84 -36.16
CA ASP A 500 6.87 -3.06 -35.12
C ASP A 500 7.44 -3.97 -34.02
N ASP A 501 8.51 -3.50 -33.37
CA ASP A 501 8.88 -4.08 -32.08
C ASP A 501 7.83 -3.68 -31.04
N ARG A 502 7.48 -4.59 -30.13
CA ARG A 502 6.49 -4.32 -29.08
C ARG A 502 6.84 -5.01 -27.78
N GLU A 503 6.40 -4.41 -26.68
CA GLU A 503 6.31 -5.07 -25.38
C GLU A 503 4.89 -4.89 -24.86
N SER A 504 4.21 -5.98 -24.53
CA SER A 504 2.82 -5.99 -24.06
C SER A 504 2.67 -6.72 -22.74
N TYR A 505 1.65 -6.35 -21.98
CA TYR A 505 1.45 -6.80 -20.62
C TYR A 505 0.01 -7.22 -20.36
N ARG A 506 -0.17 -8.08 -19.36
CA ARG A 506 -1.49 -8.52 -18.91
C ARG A 506 -1.54 -8.62 -17.40
N TYR A 507 -2.69 -8.26 -16.83
CA TYR A 507 -2.89 -8.10 -15.39
C TYR A 507 -4.05 -8.96 -14.91
N ASP A 508 -3.99 -9.40 -13.65
CA ASP A 508 -5.13 -10.03 -12.97
C ASP A 508 -6.17 -9.00 -12.51
N GLY A 509 -7.25 -9.47 -11.87
CA GLY A 509 -8.33 -8.60 -11.39
C GLY A 509 -7.89 -7.55 -10.36
N GLY A 510 -6.74 -7.77 -9.69
CA GLY A 510 -6.12 -6.84 -8.75
C GLY A 510 -5.04 -5.95 -9.39
N SER A 511 -5.02 -5.87 -10.73
CA SER A 511 -4.06 -5.07 -11.50
C SER A 511 -2.60 -5.49 -11.30
N GLN A 512 -2.33 -6.73 -10.88
CA GLN A 512 -0.97 -7.26 -10.78
C GLN A 512 -0.56 -7.95 -12.08
N ARG A 513 0.64 -7.61 -12.58
CA ARG A 513 1.16 -8.14 -13.84
C ARG A 513 1.36 -9.64 -13.75
N CYS A 514 0.66 -10.37 -14.61
CA CYS A 514 0.74 -11.83 -14.73
C CYS A 514 1.55 -12.26 -15.96
N LEU A 515 1.60 -11.43 -17.02
CA LEU A 515 2.29 -11.77 -18.26
C LEU A 515 2.97 -10.55 -18.86
N LYS A 516 4.17 -10.75 -19.41
CA LYS A 516 4.90 -9.81 -20.26
C LYS A 516 5.35 -10.55 -21.52
N VAL A 517 5.14 -9.94 -22.68
CA VAL A 517 5.56 -10.47 -23.99
C VAL A 517 6.27 -9.38 -24.77
N SER A 518 7.52 -9.62 -25.12
CA SER A 518 8.35 -8.72 -25.91
C SER A 518 8.63 -9.36 -27.27
N VAL A 519 8.34 -8.66 -28.36
CA VAL A 519 8.54 -9.13 -29.74
C VAL A 519 9.47 -8.15 -30.44
N GLN A 520 10.56 -8.65 -30.98
CA GLN A 520 11.59 -7.86 -31.67
C GLN A 520 11.95 -8.52 -33.01
N ASN A 521 12.07 -7.75 -34.09
CA ASN A 521 12.63 -8.29 -35.33
C ASN A 521 14.16 -8.18 -35.34
N THR A 522 14.81 -9.30 -35.63
CA THR A 522 16.26 -9.46 -35.72
C THR A 522 16.62 -9.98 -37.12
N GLY A 523 17.06 -9.08 -38.00
CA GLY A 523 17.37 -9.42 -39.40
C GLY A 523 16.13 -9.90 -40.16
N SER A 524 16.16 -11.15 -40.65
CA SER A 524 15.03 -11.79 -41.36
C SER A 524 14.09 -12.60 -40.46
N SER A 525 14.28 -12.58 -39.13
CA SER A 525 13.50 -13.39 -38.19
C SER A 525 12.94 -12.57 -37.03
N THR A 526 11.92 -13.10 -36.36
CA THR A 526 11.33 -12.50 -35.15
C THR A 526 11.82 -13.26 -33.92
N GLN A 527 12.21 -12.51 -32.89
CA GLN A 527 12.45 -13.00 -31.54
C GLN A 527 11.26 -12.62 -30.65
N THR A 528 10.79 -13.57 -29.86
CA THR A 528 9.75 -13.38 -28.85
C THR A 528 10.26 -13.83 -27.49
N GLN A 529 10.24 -12.94 -26.52
CA GLN A 529 10.52 -13.21 -25.12
C GLN A 529 9.21 -13.14 -24.36
N ARG A 530 8.93 -14.16 -23.56
CA ARG A 530 7.69 -14.28 -22.79
C ARG A 530 8.03 -14.55 -21.34
N THR A 531 7.47 -13.77 -20.43
CA THR A 531 7.62 -13.92 -18.98
C THR A 531 6.24 -14.05 -18.34
N LEU A 532 5.96 -15.21 -17.76
CA LEU A 532 4.77 -15.48 -16.96
C LEU A 532 5.14 -15.41 -15.47
N TYR A 533 4.45 -14.55 -14.73
CA TYR A 533 4.67 -14.30 -13.31
C TYR A 533 3.67 -15.13 -12.49
N LEU A 534 4.19 -15.99 -11.60
CA LEU A 534 3.45 -16.87 -10.72
C LEU A 534 3.97 -16.73 -9.27
N PRO A 535 3.21 -17.20 -8.27
CA PRO A 535 3.69 -17.18 -6.88
C PRO A 535 5.05 -17.88 -6.73
N GLY A 536 6.09 -17.14 -6.36
CA GLY A 536 7.44 -17.67 -6.14
C GLY A 536 8.21 -18.06 -7.40
N LEU A 537 7.71 -17.74 -8.60
CA LEU A 537 8.25 -18.26 -9.86
C LEU A 537 8.01 -17.32 -11.04
N GLU A 538 9.04 -17.10 -11.87
CA GLU A 538 8.89 -16.51 -13.20
C GLU A 538 9.24 -17.57 -14.25
N LEU A 539 8.34 -17.81 -15.20
CA LEU A 539 8.58 -18.70 -16.34
C LEU A 539 8.94 -17.87 -17.55
N ARG A 540 10.18 -18.00 -18.02
CA ARG A 540 10.77 -17.21 -19.10
C ARG A 540 11.07 -18.10 -20.30
N THR A 541 10.51 -17.78 -21.45
CA THR A 541 10.78 -18.51 -22.70
C THR A 541 11.20 -17.54 -23.79
N THR A 542 12.24 -17.90 -24.54
CA THR A 542 12.70 -17.16 -25.72
C THR A 542 12.52 -18.02 -26.95
N VAL A 543 11.81 -17.50 -27.96
CA VAL A 543 11.61 -18.13 -29.27
C VAL A 543 12.24 -17.24 -30.32
N SER A 544 13.10 -17.79 -31.18
CA SER A 544 13.69 -17.05 -32.30
C SER A 544 13.47 -17.84 -33.59
N GLY A 545 12.93 -17.18 -34.63
CA GLY A 545 12.63 -17.84 -35.91
C GLY A 545 11.64 -19.01 -35.81
N GLY A 546 10.71 -18.95 -34.86
CA GLY A 546 9.71 -19.99 -34.60
C GLY A 546 10.23 -21.20 -33.82
N LYS A 547 11.48 -21.19 -33.36
CA LYS A 547 12.06 -22.24 -32.53
C LYS A 547 12.38 -21.71 -31.13
N GLU A 548 11.99 -22.46 -30.10
CA GLU A 548 12.41 -22.17 -28.73
C GLU A 548 13.94 -22.27 -28.62
N THR A 549 14.57 -21.15 -28.25
CA THR A 549 16.01 -21.04 -28.03
C THR A 549 16.38 -21.07 -26.56
N GLU A 550 15.44 -20.77 -25.66
CA GLU A 550 15.64 -20.79 -24.21
C GLU A 550 14.33 -21.04 -23.46
N SER A 551 14.38 -21.85 -22.40
CA SER A 551 13.32 -21.99 -21.41
C SER A 551 13.94 -22.03 -20.02
N LEU A 552 13.56 -21.05 -19.19
CA LEU A 552 14.17 -20.71 -17.92
C LEU A 552 13.09 -20.53 -16.84
N GLU A 553 13.25 -21.27 -15.76
CA GLU A 553 12.52 -21.07 -14.51
C GLU A 553 13.36 -20.17 -13.59
N VAL A 554 12.79 -19.04 -13.17
CA VAL A 554 13.40 -18.17 -12.16
C VAL A 554 12.63 -18.34 -10.86
N ILE A 555 13.17 -19.18 -9.97
CA ILE A 555 12.60 -19.38 -8.64
C ILE A 555 12.96 -18.16 -7.79
N THR A 556 11.96 -17.52 -7.18
CA THR A 556 12.12 -16.32 -6.35
C THR A 556 11.89 -16.66 -4.88
N VAL A 557 12.96 -16.69 -4.09
CA VAL A 557 12.92 -17.03 -2.66
C VAL A 557 13.02 -15.76 -1.82
N GLY A 558 11.93 -15.45 -1.11
CA GLY A 558 11.80 -14.21 -0.35
C GLY A 558 11.33 -13.02 -1.17
N GLU A 559 11.19 -11.88 -0.51
CA GLU A 559 10.65 -10.64 -1.09
C GLU A 559 11.77 -9.79 -1.71
N ALA A 560 11.49 -9.24 -2.89
CA ALA A 560 12.39 -8.29 -3.55
C ALA A 560 12.59 -7.02 -2.72
N GLY A 561 13.81 -6.49 -2.69
CA GLY A 561 14.19 -5.36 -1.83
C GLY A 561 14.40 -5.74 -0.36
N CYS A 562 14.38 -7.03 -0.02
CA CYS A 562 14.64 -7.56 1.31
C CYS A 562 15.70 -8.67 1.31
N ALA A 563 16.75 -8.51 0.50
CA ALA A 563 17.79 -9.50 0.19
C ALA A 563 17.20 -10.78 -0.43
N GLN A 564 16.46 -10.62 -1.53
CA GLN A 564 15.87 -11.73 -2.27
C GLN A 564 16.97 -12.65 -2.85
N VAL A 565 16.67 -13.95 -2.89
CA VAL A 565 17.50 -14.94 -3.58
C VAL A 565 16.75 -15.45 -4.81
N ARG A 566 17.42 -15.45 -5.96
CA ARG A 566 16.88 -15.97 -7.22
C ARG A 566 17.66 -17.21 -7.65
N VAL A 567 16.98 -18.25 -8.09
CA VAL A 567 17.62 -19.44 -8.68
C VAL A 567 17.21 -19.56 -10.13
N LEU A 568 18.19 -19.60 -11.02
CA LEU A 568 18.01 -19.75 -12.46
C LEU A 568 18.14 -21.24 -12.81
N HIS A 569 17.04 -21.87 -13.22
CA HIS A 569 16.97 -23.27 -13.63
C HIS A 569 16.54 -23.38 -15.10
N TRP A 570 17.43 -23.85 -15.97
CA TRP A 570 17.14 -24.00 -17.40
C TRP A 570 16.61 -25.39 -17.72
N THR A 571 15.45 -25.45 -18.38
CA THR A 571 14.91 -26.69 -18.95
C THR A 571 15.34 -26.86 -20.41
N ALA A 572 15.66 -25.76 -21.10
CA ALA A 572 16.24 -25.77 -22.44
C ALA A 572 17.10 -24.51 -22.70
N GLY A 573 18.09 -24.61 -23.59
CA GLY A 573 18.83 -23.44 -24.09
C GLY A 573 19.80 -22.76 -23.12
N ARG A 574 20.28 -23.48 -22.10
CA ARG A 574 21.24 -22.94 -21.12
C ARG A 574 22.49 -22.34 -21.79
N PRO A 575 22.94 -21.13 -21.40
CA PRO A 575 24.21 -20.58 -21.86
C PRO A 575 25.40 -21.53 -21.61
N ALA A 576 26.27 -21.67 -22.61
CA ALA A 576 27.37 -22.66 -22.58
C ALA A 576 28.39 -22.40 -21.45
N GLU A 577 28.50 -21.16 -20.97
CA GLU A 577 29.40 -20.76 -19.88
C GLU A 577 28.89 -21.13 -18.48
N LEU A 578 27.65 -21.62 -18.35
CA LEU A 578 27.06 -22.04 -17.08
C LEU A 578 27.02 -23.57 -16.95
N THR A 579 27.46 -24.07 -15.79
CA THR A 579 27.44 -25.50 -15.45
C THR A 579 26.30 -25.81 -14.47
N GLY A 580 25.06 -25.72 -14.94
CA GLY A 580 23.88 -26.04 -14.12
C GLY A 580 23.10 -24.81 -13.65
N ASP A 581 22.36 -25.00 -12.57
CA ASP A 581 21.51 -23.97 -11.97
C ASP A 581 22.36 -22.91 -11.28
N GLN A 582 21.93 -21.65 -11.37
CA GLN A 582 22.66 -20.54 -10.76
C GLN A 582 21.83 -19.89 -9.65
N THR A 583 22.33 -19.96 -8.42
CA THR A 583 21.78 -19.17 -7.31
C THR A 583 22.39 -17.77 -7.32
N ARG A 584 21.55 -16.74 -7.18
CA ARG A 584 21.91 -15.33 -7.15
C ARG A 584 21.34 -14.68 -5.89
N TYR A 585 22.22 -14.31 -4.97
CA TYR A 585 21.89 -13.60 -3.74
C TYR A 585 21.96 -12.10 -3.96
N SER A 586 20.84 -11.38 -3.80
CA SER A 586 20.82 -9.91 -3.82
C SER A 586 21.15 -9.33 -2.46
N TYR A 587 21.96 -8.28 -2.42
CA TYR A 587 22.20 -7.45 -1.24
C TYR A 587 21.83 -6.01 -1.55
N ASP A 588 20.90 -5.51 -0.75
CA ASP A 588 20.17 -4.28 -1.05
C ASP A 588 20.65 -3.13 -0.16
N ASN A 589 20.40 -1.89 -0.59
CA ASN A 589 20.61 -0.69 0.23
C ASN A 589 19.36 -0.37 1.08
N LEU A 590 19.38 0.75 1.82
CA LEU A 590 18.27 1.25 2.64
C LEU A 590 16.91 1.25 1.92
N THR A 591 16.88 1.60 0.63
CA THR A 591 15.65 1.69 -0.15
C THR A 591 15.27 0.40 -0.88
N GLY A 592 15.97 -0.70 -0.60
CA GLY A 592 15.73 -2.00 -1.24
C GLY A 592 16.33 -2.12 -2.65
N SER A 593 17.18 -1.18 -3.08
CA SER A 593 17.82 -1.27 -4.40
C SER A 593 18.94 -2.32 -4.40
N SER A 594 18.92 -3.24 -5.37
CA SER A 594 19.86 -4.36 -5.51
C SER A 594 21.25 -3.88 -5.92
N GLY A 595 22.13 -3.66 -4.94
CA GLY A 595 23.48 -3.13 -5.19
C GLY A 595 24.50 -4.20 -5.59
N LEU A 596 24.38 -5.40 -5.04
CA LEU A 596 25.35 -6.49 -5.20
C LEU A 596 24.62 -7.81 -5.44
N GLU A 597 25.04 -8.57 -6.45
CA GLU A 597 24.63 -9.97 -6.65
C GLU A 597 25.81 -10.92 -6.43
N LEU A 598 25.62 -11.94 -5.60
CA LEU A 598 26.61 -13.00 -5.33
C LEU A 598 26.11 -14.37 -5.78
N ASP A 599 27.03 -15.27 -6.15
CA ASP A 599 26.69 -16.66 -6.46
C ASP A 599 26.62 -17.56 -5.20
N GLY A 600 26.40 -18.86 -5.43
CA GLY A 600 26.36 -19.91 -4.40
C GLY A 600 27.67 -20.11 -3.63
N ASP A 601 28.78 -19.59 -4.12
CA ASP A 601 30.11 -19.65 -3.48
C ASP A 601 30.50 -18.30 -2.83
N GLY A 602 29.58 -17.32 -2.81
CA GLY A 602 29.83 -15.99 -2.26
C GLY A 602 30.73 -15.11 -3.13
N ASN A 603 30.91 -15.45 -4.41
CA ASN A 603 31.65 -14.64 -5.37
C ASN A 603 30.74 -13.63 -6.06
N ILE A 604 31.29 -12.46 -6.39
CA ILE A 604 30.54 -11.37 -7.03
C ILE A 604 30.14 -11.79 -8.45
N ILE A 605 28.85 -11.66 -8.77
CA ILE A 605 28.29 -11.76 -10.12
C ILE A 605 28.23 -10.37 -10.74
N SER A 606 27.58 -9.43 -10.06
CA SER A 606 27.36 -8.07 -10.54
C SER A 606 27.37 -7.04 -9.40
N MET A 607 27.69 -5.79 -9.74
CA MET A 607 27.55 -4.63 -8.86
C MET A 607 26.87 -3.50 -9.62
N GLU A 608 25.94 -2.82 -8.97
CA GLU A 608 25.15 -1.74 -9.54
C GLU A 608 24.97 -0.59 -8.55
N GLU A 609 25.16 0.65 -9.01
CA GLU A 609 24.87 1.86 -8.24
C GLU A 609 23.89 2.75 -9.01
N TYR A 610 23.08 3.49 -8.26
CA TYR A 610 21.97 4.26 -8.80
C TYR A 610 22.16 5.75 -8.52
N TYR A 611 21.84 6.58 -9.52
CA TYR A 611 21.45 7.96 -9.27
C TYR A 611 20.21 7.97 -8.35
N PRO A 612 19.96 9.06 -7.60
CA PRO A 612 18.90 9.11 -6.59
C PRO A 612 17.51 8.70 -7.10
N TYR A 613 17.16 9.05 -8.32
CA TYR A 613 15.86 8.71 -8.94
C TYR A 613 15.90 7.39 -9.75
N GLY A 614 16.84 6.48 -9.47
CA GLY A 614 16.83 5.10 -9.96
C GLY A 614 17.47 4.84 -11.33
N GLY A 615 18.06 5.85 -11.97
CA GLY A 615 18.94 5.64 -13.11
C GLY A 615 20.23 4.94 -12.71
N THR A 616 20.74 4.01 -13.51
CA THR A 616 21.99 3.30 -13.21
C THR A 616 23.22 4.17 -13.50
N ALA A 617 24.04 4.43 -12.49
CA ALA A 617 25.29 5.20 -12.57
C ALA A 617 26.52 4.29 -12.72
N VAL A 618 26.47 3.10 -12.10
CA VAL A 618 27.51 2.07 -12.21
C VAL A 618 26.86 0.74 -12.54
N LEU A 619 27.41 0.02 -13.53
CA LEU A 619 27.02 -1.36 -13.83
C LEU A 619 28.25 -2.18 -14.21
N THR A 620 28.62 -3.12 -13.35
CA THR A 620 29.76 -4.03 -13.60
C THR A 620 29.33 -5.48 -13.38
N ALA A 621 29.90 -6.40 -14.14
CA ALA A 621 29.59 -7.82 -14.01
C ALA A 621 30.80 -8.69 -14.36
N ARG A 622 30.84 -9.91 -13.82
CA ARG A 622 31.93 -10.86 -14.10
C ARG A 622 31.90 -11.42 -15.52
N SER A 623 30.71 -11.51 -16.12
CA SER A 623 30.47 -11.97 -17.48
C SER A 623 29.20 -11.32 -18.02
N GLN A 624 28.96 -11.45 -19.33
CA GLN A 624 27.75 -10.93 -19.98
C GLN A 624 26.48 -11.61 -19.44
N THR A 625 26.50 -12.93 -19.28
CA THR A 625 25.44 -13.69 -18.60
C THR A 625 25.21 -13.22 -17.16
N GLY A 626 26.26 -12.77 -16.47
CA GLY A 626 26.11 -12.14 -15.16
C GLY A 626 25.18 -10.91 -15.20
N ALA A 627 25.34 -10.07 -16.21
CA ALA A 627 24.55 -8.85 -16.39
C ALA A 627 23.13 -9.11 -16.94
N ASP A 628 22.99 -10.01 -17.92
CA ASP A 628 21.75 -10.17 -18.69
C ASP A 628 20.56 -10.70 -17.88
N TYR A 629 20.81 -11.58 -16.90
CA TYR A 629 19.76 -12.18 -16.07
C TYR A 629 19.45 -11.38 -14.79
N LYS A 630 19.99 -10.16 -14.63
CA LYS A 630 19.61 -9.25 -13.54
C LYS A 630 18.41 -8.40 -13.96
N THR A 631 17.23 -8.70 -13.42
CA THR A 631 15.97 -8.01 -13.77
C THR A 631 15.48 -7.07 -12.68
N VAL A 632 15.62 -7.46 -11.41
CA VAL A 632 15.30 -6.63 -10.24
C VAL A 632 16.49 -5.72 -9.91
N ARG A 633 16.23 -4.42 -9.78
CA ARG A 633 17.27 -3.38 -9.65
C ARG A 633 16.89 -2.35 -8.58
N TYR A 634 16.51 -1.13 -8.98
CA TYR A 634 16.15 -0.04 -8.08
C TYR A 634 14.89 -0.35 -7.27
N SER A 635 14.92 -0.06 -5.97
CA SER A 635 13.82 -0.27 -5.00
C SER A 635 13.20 -1.67 -5.00
N GLY A 636 13.98 -2.69 -5.35
CA GLY A 636 13.50 -4.07 -5.45
C GLY A 636 12.50 -4.29 -6.59
N LYS A 637 12.48 -3.41 -7.60
CA LYS A 637 11.55 -3.48 -8.74
C LYS A 637 12.20 -3.98 -10.02
N GLU A 638 11.42 -4.67 -10.84
CA GLU A 638 11.85 -5.11 -12.17
C GLU A 638 11.98 -3.89 -13.09
N ARG A 639 13.13 -3.80 -13.76
CA ARG A 639 13.34 -2.85 -14.85
C ARG A 639 13.06 -3.56 -16.17
N ASP A 640 12.04 -3.12 -16.88
CA ASP A 640 11.68 -3.70 -18.17
C ASP A 640 12.62 -3.23 -19.29
N ALA A 641 12.52 -3.87 -20.46
CA ALA A 641 13.36 -3.53 -21.63
C ALA A 641 13.12 -2.09 -22.10
N THR A 642 11.91 -1.57 -21.88
CA THR A 642 11.52 -0.17 -22.12
C THR A 642 12.27 0.84 -21.22
N GLY A 643 12.93 0.36 -20.17
CA GLY A 643 13.60 1.19 -19.15
C GLY A 643 12.70 1.61 -18.00
N LEU A 644 11.39 1.36 -18.09
CA LEU A 644 10.45 1.61 -17.02
C LEU A 644 10.66 0.62 -15.87
N TYR A 645 10.40 1.08 -14.65
CA TYR A 645 10.29 0.20 -13.49
C TYR A 645 8.82 -0.12 -13.23
N TYR A 646 8.49 -1.39 -13.10
CA TYR A 646 7.15 -1.84 -12.72
C TYR A 646 7.03 -1.95 -11.20
N TYR A 647 6.17 -1.13 -10.59
CA TYR A 647 5.99 -1.11 -9.13
C TYR A 647 4.81 -1.95 -8.64
N GLY A 648 3.86 -2.28 -9.51
CA GLY A 648 2.58 -2.91 -9.16
C GLY A 648 1.45 -2.19 -9.89
N TYR A 649 0.96 -1.09 -9.31
CA TYR A 649 -0.13 -0.31 -9.90
C TYR A 649 0.34 0.72 -10.94
N ARG A 650 1.61 1.13 -10.88
CA ARG A 650 2.19 2.14 -11.77
C ARG A 650 3.55 1.73 -12.34
N TYR A 651 3.86 2.33 -13.48
CA TYR A 651 5.20 2.31 -14.09
C TYR A 651 5.92 3.62 -13.78
N TYR A 652 7.22 3.52 -13.49
CA TYR A 652 8.06 4.64 -13.09
C TYR A 652 9.14 4.97 -14.12
N GLN A 653 9.38 6.25 -14.38
CA GLN A 653 10.39 6.77 -15.31
C GLN A 653 11.63 7.27 -14.55
N PRO A 654 12.71 6.47 -14.42
CA PRO A 654 13.89 6.87 -13.64
C PRO A 654 14.69 8.04 -14.25
N TRP A 655 14.52 8.31 -15.54
CA TRP A 655 15.14 9.44 -16.23
C TRP A 655 14.37 10.75 -16.06
N ALA A 656 13.07 10.69 -15.76
CA ALA A 656 12.22 11.86 -15.55
C ALA A 656 11.92 12.11 -14.06
N GLY A 657 12.22 11.14 -13.19
CA GLY A 657 11.99 11.25 -11.75
C GLY A 657 10.51 11.27 -11.35
N ARG A 658 9.62 10.70 -12.17
CA ARG A 658 8.16 10.76 -11.97
C ARG A 658 7.43 9.52 -12.47
N TRP A 659 6.16 9.38 -12.07
CA TRP A 659 5.28 8.29 -12.50
C TRP A 659 4.77 8.48 -13.93
N LEU A 660 4.58 7.38 -14.67
CA LEU A 660 4.09 7.38 -16.05
C LEU A 660 2.57 7.65 -16.16
N GLY A 661 1.85 7.48 -15.06
CA GLY A 661 0.42 7.74 -14.95
C GLY A 661 0.06 8.31 -13.58
N ALA A 662 -1.07 9.02 -13.52
CA ALA A 662 -1.60 9.59 -12.28
C ALA A 662 -1.85 8.50 -11.22
N ASP A 663 -1.69 8.85 -9.95
CA ASP A 663 -1.93 7.97 -8.80
C ASP A 663 -3.38 7.43 -8.76
N PRO A 664 -3.59 6.11 -8.86
CA PRO A 664 -4.92 5.51 -8.74
C PRO A 664 -5.55 5.70 -7.36
N ALA A 665 -4.76 5.92 -6.30
CA ALA A 665 -5.25 6.24 -4.96
C ALA A 665 -5.71 7.71 -4.82
N GLY A 666 -5.60 8.51 -5.89
CA GLY A 666 -5.95 9.92 -5.86
C GLY A 666 -5.04 10.71 -4.93
N THR A 667 -5.62 11.58 -4.10
CA THR A 667 -4.86 12.53 -3.27
C THR A 667 -4.27 11.94 -1.99
N ALA A 668 -4.13 10.62 -1.90
CA ALA A 668 -3.64 9.93 -0.70
C ALA A 668 -2.21 10.35 -0.29
N ASP A 669 -1.34 10.66 -1.26
CA ASP A 669 0.02 11.20 -1.04
C ASP A 669 0.15 12.67 -1.52
N GLY A 670 -0.94 13.44 -1.44
CA GLY A 670 -0.98 14.87 -1.78
C GLY A 670 -1.60 15.18 -3.15
N LEU A 671 -1.66 16.47 -3.50
CA LEU A 671 -2.38 16.94 -4.70
C LEU A 671 -1.68 16.66 -6.04
N ASN A 672 -0.39 16.35 -6.03
CA ASN A 672 0.38 16.06 -7.24
C ASN A 672 0.41 14.55 -7.48
N LEU A 673 -0.39 14.09 -8.43
CA LEU A 673 -0.58 12.66 -8.68
C LEU A 673 0.58 11.98 -9.43
N PHE A 674 1.61 12.73 -9.83
CA PHE A 674 2.78 12.23 -10.56
C PHE A 674 4.07 12.27 -9.73
N ARG A 675 4.01 12.83 -8.52
CA ARG A 675 5.18 13.03 -7.66
C ARG A 675 5.73 11.68 -7.17
N MET A 676 7.04 11.49 -7.34
CA MET A 676 7.73 10.29 -6.88
C MET A 676 8.19 10.46 -5.43
N VAL A 677 7.65 9.66 -4.51
CA VAL A 677 8.03 9.56 -3.07
C VAL A 677 8.40 10.91 -2.44
N ARG A 678 7.52 11.90 -2.59
CA ARG A 678 7.67 13.25 -2.02
C ARG A 678 8.96 13.98 -2.42
N ASN A 679 9.59 13.58 -3.52
CA ASN A 679 10.90 14.05 -3.98
C ASN A 679 12.07 13.76 -3.02
N ASN A 680 11.97 12.71 -2.20
CA ASN A 680 13.06 12.22 -1.36
C ASN A 680 13.31 10.71 -1.59
N PRO A 681 13.82 10.33 -2.78
CA PRO A 681 14.00 8.93 -3.17
C PRO A 681 15.18 8.23 -2.49
N VAL A 682 15.98 8.96 -1.71
CA VAL A 682 17.12 8.40 -0.95
C VAL A 682 16.65 7.78 0.37
N THR A 683 15.57 8.32 0.93
CA THR A 683 15.05 7.92 2.24
C THR A 683 13.74 7.15 2.12
N LEU A 684 12.87 7.54 1.18
CA LEU A 684 11.52 7.01 1.04
C LEU A 684 11.44 5.94 -0.07
N ILE A 685 10.53 4.98 0.12
CA ILE A 685 10.26 3.87 -0.79
C ILE A 685 8.77 3.87 -1.10
N ASP A 686 8.40 3.60 -2.34
CA ASP A 686 7.04 3.21 -2.70
C ASP A 686 7.00 1.68 -2.94
N SER A 687 6.18 0.96 -2.18
CA SER A 687 6.15 -0.51 -2.23
C SER A 687 5.34 -1.06 -3.39
N ASN A 688 4.35 -0.33 -3.90
CA ASN A 688 3.42 -0.86 -4.91
C ASN A 688 2.97 0.21 -5.93
N GLY A 689 3.40 1.46 -5.75
CA GLY A 689 2.96 2.62 -6.51
C GLY A 689 1.76 3.35 -5.88
N LEU A 690 1.42 3.16 -4.59
CA LEU A 690 0.22 3.74 -3.95
C LEU A 690 0.42 4.30 -2.50
N ILE A 691 1.62 4.23 -1.91
CA ILE A 691 1.78 4.35 -0.44
C ILE A 691 1.22 5.65 0.19
N SER A 692 0.53 5.49 1.33
CA SER A 692 0.32 6.48 2.40
C SER A 692 0.84 5.96 3.77
N THR A 693 1.82 6.66 4.38
CA THR A 693 2.30 6.41 5.75
C THR A 693 2.61 7.73 6.45
N GLY A 694 2.50 7.80 7.78
CA GLY A 694 2.88 8.97 8.58
C GLY A 694 1.81 10.07 8.63
N ARG A 695 2.14 11.27 8.14
CA ARG A 695 1.31 12.50 8.32
C ARG A 695 -0.09 12.39 7.69
N GLU A 696 -0.21 11.66 6.59
CA GLU A 696 -1.45 11.43 5.85
C GLU A 696 -2.33 10.38 6.54
N ALA A 697 -1.73 9.32 7.09
CA ALA A 697 -2.44 8.39 7.98
C ALA A 697 -2.97 9.14 9.21
N ARG A 698 -2.17 10.00 9.82
CA ARG A 698 -2.60 10.86 10.93
C ARG A 698 -3.79 11.76 10.56
N LYS A 699 -3.84 12.31 9.34
CA LYS A 699 -4.99 13.11 8.88
C LYS A 699 -6.26 12.25 8.78
N LEU A 700 -6.17 11.09 8.13
CA LEU A 700 -7.28 10.14 7.99
C LEU A 700 -7.80 9.69 9.36
N VAL A 701 -6.90 9.41 10.30
CA VAL A 701 -7.26 9.07 11.70
C VAL A 701 -8.05 10.19 12.37
N GLY A 702 -7.65 11.44 12.18
CA GLY A 702 -8.33 12.61 12.75
C GLY A 702 -9.75 12.83 12.24
N GLU A 703 -10.05 12.38 11.02
CA GLU A 703 -11.35 12.58 10.37
C GLU A 703 -12.38 11.50 10.77
N ALA A 704 -11.92 10.27 10.99
CA ALA A 704 -12.83 9.11 11.10
C ALA A 704 -12.62 8.22 12.33
N PHE A 705 -11.51 8.33 13.06
CA PHE A 705 -11.14 7.36 14.11
C PHE A 705 -11.03 7.99 15.50
N VAL A 706 -10.20 9.03 15.65
CA VAL A 706 -9.93 9.70 16.93
C VAL A 706 -10.03 11.20 16.72
N HIS A 707 -10.71 11.92 17.61
CA HIS A 707 -10.85 13.37 17.47
C HIS A 707 -9.46 14.04 17.52
N PRO A 708 -9.17 15.03 16.65
CA PRO A 708 -7.82 15.63 16.54
C PRO A 708 -7.27 16.19 17.85
N LEU A 709 -8.13 16.70 18.73
CA LEU A 709 -7.73 17.18 20.07
C LEU A 709 -7.23 16.05 20.99
N HIS A 710 -7.72 14.82 20.78
CA HIS A 710 -7.39 13.65 21.60
C HIS A 710 -6.19 12.89 21.03
N MET A 711 -5.92 12.96 19.72
CA MET A 711 -4.82 12.22 19.08
C MET A 711 -3.45 12.41 19.74
N PRO A 712 -2.99 13.63 20.12
CA PRO A 712 -1.72 13.79 20.81
C PRO A 712 -1.61 13.04 22.13
N VAL A 713 -2.74 12.74 22.78
CA VAL A 713 -2.76 11.91 24.00
C VAL A 713 -2.41 10.47 23.67
N PHE A 714 -3.01 9.89 22.62
CA PHE A 714 -2.69 8.54 22.15
C PHE A 714 -1.24 8.42 21.68
N GLU A 715 -0.77 9.38 20.89
CA GLU A 715 0.62 9.45 20.40
C GLU A 715 1.61 9.48 21.57
N ARG A 716 1.39 10.37 22.53
CA ARG A 716 2.25 10.52 23.70
C ARG A 716 2.23 9.29 24.59
N ILE A 717 1.06 8.71 24.88
CA ILE A 717 0.96 7.48 25.69
C ILE A 717 1.64 6.31 25.00
N SER A 718 1.47 6.16 23.68
CA SER A 718 2.13 5.11 22.91
C SER A 718 3.66 5.15 23.05
N LEU A 719 4.24 6.36 23.08
CA LEU A 719 5.66 6.60 23.33
C LEU A 719 6.05 6.40 24.80
N GLU A 720 5.41 7.11 25.73
CA GLU A 720 5.77 7.15 27.16
C GLU A 720 5.63 5.78 27.84
N GLU A 721 4.60 5.03 27.48
CA GLU A 721 4.26 3.75 28.11
C GLU A 721 4.71 2.54 27.28
N ASN A 722 5.40 2.80 26.16
CA ASN A 722 5.90 1.80 25.22
C ASN A 722 4.83 0.77 24.86
N LEU A 723 3.75 1.25 24.23
CA LEU A 723 2.59 0.43 23.89
C LEU A 723 1.98 0.84 22.55
N SER A 724 1.24 -0.06 21.94
CA SER A 724 0.42 0.18 20.76
C SER A 724 -1.05 0.15 21.12
N MET A 725 -1.81 1.04 20.49
CA MET A 725 -3.24 1.14 20.67
C MET A 725 -3.87 1.28 19.30
N SER A 726 -4.93 0.54 19.07
CA SER A 726 -5.72 0.72 17.86
C SER A 726 -7.19 0.96 18.19
N VAL A 727 -7.84 1.71 17.32
CA VAL A 727 -9.27 2.01 17.38
C VAL A 727 -9.91 1.68 16.04
N ARG A 728 -11.16 1.24 16.09
CA ARG A 728 -12.00 1.14 14.90
C ARG A 728 -12.49 2.50 14.47
N GLU A 729 -12.94 2.57 13.23
CA GLU A 729 -13.58 3.76 12.70
C GLU A 729 -14.83 4.12 13.53
N ALA A 730 -14.77 5.25 14.23
CA ALA A 730 -15.92 5.81 14.94
C ALA A 730 -16.90 6.49 13.97
N GLY A 731 -16.37 6.96 12.84
CA GLY A 731 -17.03 7.71 11.78
C GLY A 731 -17.18 9.19 12.11
N ILE A 732 -17.20 10.02 11.06
CA ILE A 732 -17.21 11.49 11.15
C ILE A 732 -18.29 12.06 12.10
N TYR A 733 -19.48 11.43 12.15
CA TYR A 733 -20.59 11.90 12.99
C TYR A 733 -20.34 11.71 14.50
N THR A 734 -19.63 10.63 14.86
CA THR A 734 -19.21 10.41 16.24
C THR A 734 -18.12 11.41 16.61
N ILE A 735 -17.12 11.59 15.73
CA ILE A 735 -16.03 12.55 15.94
C ILE A 735 -16.58 13.99 16.10
N SER A 736 -17.50 14.39 15.25
CA SER A 736 -18.16 15.70 15.31
C SER A 736 -18.98 15.88 16.59
N ALA A 737 -19.81 14.90 16.97
CA ALA A 737 -20.59 14.97 18.21
C ALA A 737 -19.68 15.05 19.45
N LEU A 738 -18.55 14.33 19.45
CA LEU A 738 -17.54 14.47 20.50
C LEU A 738 -16.97 15.90 20.54
N GLY A 739 -16.63 16.49 19.39
CA GLY A 739 -16.21 17.89 19.31
C GLY A 739 -17.23 18.88 19.90
N GLU A 740 -18.52 18.57 19.81
CA GLU A 740 -19.62 19.37 20.41
C GLU A 740 -19.83 19.10 21.91
N GLY A 741 -19.01 18.27 22.54
CA GLY A 741 -19.11 17.94 23.97
C GLY A 741 -20.12 16.85 24.31
N ALA A 742 -20.47 15.98 23.36
CA ALA A 742 -21.26 14.77 23.63
C ALA A 742 -20.57 13.86 24.66
N ALA A 743 -21.38 13.20 25.49
CA ALA A 743 -20.94 12.10 26.34
C ALA A 743 -20.74 10.84 25.48
N ALA A 744 -19.76 9.99 25.78
CA ALA A 744 -19.56 8.74 25.06
C ALA A 744 -20.35 7.63 25.76
N LYS A 745 -21.16 6.87 25.00
CA LYS A 745 -22.05 5.87 25.60
C LYS A 745 -21.26 4.69 26.17
N GLY A 746 -21.70 4.18 27.31
CA GLY A 746 -21.27 2.86 27.80
C GLY A 746 -22.11 1.73 27.20
N HIS A 747 -21.74 0.48 27.52
CA HIS A 747 -22.50 -0.71 27.10
C HIS A 747 -23.86 -0.87 27.79
N ASN A 748 -24.13 -0.09 28.83
CA ASN A 748 -25.46 -0.01 29.46
C ASN A 748 -26.52 0.59 28.52
N ILE A 749 -26.11 1.35 27.49
CA ILE A 749 -26.98 1.90 26.46
C ILE A 749 -26.74 1.15 25.15
N LEU A 750 -27.55 0.12 24.91
CA LEU A 750 -27.42 -0.78 23.75
C LEU A 750 -27.83 -0.12 22.42
N GLU A 751 -28.52 1.01 22.50
CA GLU A 751 -29.08 1.71 21.37
C GLU A 751 -28.02 2.34 20.46
N LYS A 752 -28.38 2.52 19.19
CA LYS A 752 -27.43 2.94 18.14
C LYS A 752 -27.37 4.46 17.99
N THR A 753 -26.19 4.94 17.63
CA THR A 753 -25.99 6.33 17.19
C THR A 753 -26.79 6.60 15.92
N ILE A 754 -27.47 7.74 15.84
CA ILE A 754 -28.20 8.23 14.67
C ILE A 754 -27.17 8.62 13.62
N LYS A 755 -27.01 7.76 12.60
CA LYS A 755 -26.06 7.91 11.50
C LYS A 755 -26.60 7.17 10.26
N PRO A 756 -26.03 7.34 9.06
CA PRO A 756 -26.59 6.76 7.84
C PRO A 756 -26.91 5.26 7.95
N GLY A 757 -25.97 4.45 8.47
CA GLY A 757 -26.17 3.00 8.61
C GLY A 757 -27.30 2.59 9.56
N SER A 758 -27.47 3.26 10.71
CA SER A 758 -28.54 2.94 11.66
C SER A 758 -29.91 3.40 11.17
N LEU A 759 -29.95 4.55 10.50
CA LEU A 759 -31.16 5.04 9.85
C LEU A 759 -31.60 4.11 8.73
N LYS A 760 -30.66 3.62 7.91
CA LYS A 760 -30.95 2.67 6.84
C LYS A 760 -31.58 1.37 7.36
N ALA A 761 -31.12 0.87 8.50
CA ALA A 761 -31.64 -0.36 9.10
C ALA A 761 -33.13 -0.28 9.50
N ILE A 762 -33.64 0.91 9.81
CA ILE A 762 -35.02 1.11 10.29
C ILE A 762 -35.91 1.75 9.21
N TYR A 763 -35.41 2.80 8.56
CA TYR A 763 -36.20 3.61 7.63
C TYR A 763 -36.09 3.16 6.16
N SER A 764 -35.22 2.18 5.87
CA SER A 764 -35.01 1.63 4.53
C SER A 764 -34.86 2.74 3.48
N ASP A 765 -35.81 2.87 2.55
CA ASP A 765 -35.77 3.83 1.44
C ASP A 765 -35.86 5.31 1.88
N ASN A 766 -36.41 5.59 3.06
CA ASN A 766 -36.55 6.96 3.58
C ASN A 766 -35.30 7.47 4.34
N ALA A 767 -34.26 6.63 4.50
CA ALA A 767 -33.15 6.91 5.40
C ALA A 767 -32.39 8.20 5.09
N GLU A 768 -32.23 8.59 3.83
CA GLU A 768 -31.56 9.85 3.46
C GLU A 768 -32.35 11.09 3.84
N SER A 769 -33.67 11.07 3.63
CA SER A 769 -34.57 12.16 4.04
C SER A 769 -34.54 12.33 5.56
N ILE A 770 -34.63 11.22 6.29
CA ILE A 770 -34.57 11.20 7.75
C ILE A 770 -33.17 11.63 8.25
N LEU A 771 -32.09 11.28 7.54
CA LEU A 771 -30.75 11.77 7.86
C LEU A 771 -30.68 13.30 7.73
N GLY A 772 -31.22 13.87 6.65
CA GLY A 772 -31.30 15.32 6.47
C GLY A 772 -32.10 16.01 7.57
N GLN A 773 -33.19 15.39 8.01
CA GLN A 773 -34.00 15.86 9.15
C GLN A 773 -33.26 15.79 10.48
N ALA A 774 -32.53 14.70 10.73
CA ALA A 774 -31.70 14.55 11.92
C ALA A 774 -30.56 15.58 11.95
N LYS A 775 -29.95 15.89 10.79
CA LYS A 775 -28.93 16.95 10.68
C LYS A 775 -29.52 18.31 11.09
N ARG A 776 -30.68 18.67 10.55
CA ARG A 776 -31.38 19.93 10.91
C ARG A 776 -31.80 19.99 12.37
N SER A 777 -32.09 18.85 12.98
CA SER A 777 -32.48 18.76 14.39
C SER A 777 -31.28 18.75 15.35
N GLY A 778 -30.04 18.65 14.85
CA GLY A 778 -28.84 18.57 15.68
C GLY A 778 -28.63 17.22 16.38
N PHE A 779 -29.31 16.16 15.92
CA PHE A 779 -29.30 14.85 16.58
C PHE A 779 -28.50 13.78 15.83
N VAL A 780 -27.94 14.10 14.66
CA VAL A 780 -26.96 13.21 14.01
C VAL A 780 -25.72 13.07 14.88
N GLY A 781 -25.18 11.86 14.93
CA GLY A 781 -24.08 11.53 15.84
C GLY A 781 -24.54 11.35 17.28
N ARG A 782 -25.82 11.48 17.62
CA ARG A 782 -26.33 11.22 18.98
C ARG A 782 -26.96 9.84 19.09
N VAL A 783 -26.97 9.26 20.29
CA VAL A 783 -27.59 7.94 20.53
C VAL A 783 -29.10 8.10 20.56
N GLY A 784 -29.77 7.47 19.60
CA GLY A 784 -31.23 7.50 19.50
C GLY A 784 -31.87 6.47 20.42
N GLN A 785 -33.11 6.71 20.79
CA GLN A 785 -34.04 5.69 21.31
C GLN A 785 -34.91 5.25 20.14
N TRP A 786 -34.90 3.96 19.82
CA TRP A 786 -35.46 3.44 18.57
C TRP A 786 -36.67 2.54 18.84
N ASP A 787 -37.69 2.62 17.97
CA ASP A 787 -38.77 1.64 17.87
C ASP A 787 -39.01 1.24 16.40
N ALA A 788 -40.00 0.38 16.16
CA ALA A 788 -40.34 -0.11 14.82
C ALA A 788 -40.75 0.99 13.82
N SER A 789 -41.05 2.19 14.32
CA SER A 789 -41.43 3.38 13.54
C SER A 789 -40.35 4.45 13.48
N GLY A 790 -39.21 4.24 14.16
CA GLY A 790 -38.05 5.14 14.07
C GLY A 790 -37.51 5.65 15.40
N VAL A 791 -36.78 6.77 15.33
CA VAL A 791 -36.23 7.48 16.47
C VAL A 791 -37.36 8.19 17.23
N ARG A 792 -37.55 7.83 18.50
CA ARG A 792 -38.52 8.44 19.43
C ARG A 792 -37.89 9.38 20.45
N GLY A 793 -36.58 9.29 20.61
CA GLY A 793 -35.84 10.09 21.59
C GLY A 793 -34.34 10.06 21.36
N ILE A 794 -33.61 10.81 22.19
CA ILE A 794 -32.16 10.70 22.32
C ILE A 794 -31.81 10.35 23.77
N TYR A 795 -30.78 9.53 23.96
CA TYR A 795 -30.21 9.31 25.27
C TYR A 795 -29.30 10.47 25.67
N ALA A 796 -29.48 10.97 26.89
CA ALA A 796 -28.63 12.01 27.46
C ALA A 796 -28.45 11.81 28.97
N HIS A 797 -27.30 12.25 29.47
CA HIS A 797 -27.04 12.33 30.90
C HIS A 797 -27.66 13.60 31.47
N ASN A 798 -28.55 13.47 32.46
CA ASN A 798 -29.15 14.59 33.19
C ASN A 798 -28.19 15.07 34.29
N ARG A 799 -27.64 16.28 34.13
CA ARG A 799 -26.65 16.82 35.08
C ARG A 799 -27.24 17.26 36.42
N LEU A 800 -28.55 17.50 36.48
CA LEU A 800 -29.23 17.90 37.71
C LEU A 800 -29.66 16.68 38.54
N GLY A 801 -30.13 15.62 37.86
CA GLY A 801 -30.59 14.38 38.49
C GLY A 801 -29.49 13.32 38.66
N GLY A 802 -28.39 13.43 37.92
CA GLY A 802 -27.30 12.44 37.93
C GLY A 802 -27.66 11.11 37.26
N GLU A 803 -28.67 11.10 36.38
CA GLU A 803 -29.25 9.91 35.78
C GLU A 803 -29.23 9.95 34.24
N ASP A 804 -29.15 8.77 33.61
CA ASP A 804 -29.19 8.62 32.15
C ASP A 804 -30.63 8.36 31.71
N LEU A 805 -31.19 9.28 30.91
CA LEU A 805 -32.59 9.22 30.46
C LEU A 805 -32.69 9.37 28.94
N ALA A 806 -33.78 8.82 28.39
CA ALA A 806 -34.18 9.10 27.02
C ALA A 806 -35.13 10.30 26.99
N TYR A 807 -34.80 11.29 26.16
CA TYR A 807 -35.59 12.50 25.98
C TYR A 807 -36.36 12.42 24.67
N PRO A 808 -37.70 12.56 24.69
CA PRO A 808 -38.50 12.47 23.47
C PRO A 808 -38.08 13.50 22.42
N VAL A 809 -37.90 13.05 21.18
CA VAL A 809 -37.57 13.89 20.04
C VAL A 809 -38.33 13.42 18.80
N SER A 810 -38.58 14.33 17.87
CA SER A 810 -39.15 14.01 16.56
C SER A 810 -38.24 14.53 15.46
N LEU A 811 -37.82 13.65 14.55
CA LEU A 811 -37.07 14.05 13.36
C LEU A 811 -37.97 14.76 12.34
N GLU A 812 -39.26 14.45 12.33
CA GLU A 812 -40.24 14.99 11.37
C GLU A 812 -40.83 16.33 11.82
N ASN A 813 -40.94 16.57 13.14
CA ASN A 813 -41.46 17.82 13.71
C ASN A 813 -40.39 18.49 14.60
N THR A 814 -39.57 19.35 14.00
CA THR A 814 -38.46 20.01 14.69
C THR A 814 -38.91 20.97 15.80
N PHE A 815 -40.15 21.48 15.75
CA PHE A 815 -40.71 22.35 16.79
C PHE A 815 -40.91 21.59 18.11
N ALA A 816 -41.16 20.27 18.03
CA ALA A 816 -41.26 19.42 19.22
C ALA A 816 -39.93 19.26 19.96
N ASN A 817 -38.80 19.63 19.35
CA ASN A 817 -37.46 19.46 19.91
C ASN A 817 -36.93 20.71 20.64
N GLU A 818 -37.64 21.85 20.59
CA GLU A 818 -37.12 23.13 21.12
C GLU A 818 -36.71 23.03 22.59
N LEU A 819 -37.50 22.35 23.42
CA LEU A 819 -37.21 22.17 24.84
C LEU A 819 -35.96 21.32 25.08
N VAL A 820 -35.82 20.20 24.37
CA VAL A 820 -34.65 19.32 24.46
C VAL A 820 -33.39 20.05 23.98
N ASN A 821 -33.49 20.78 22.88
CA ASN A 821 -32.40 21.60 22.35
C ASN A 821 -32.01 22.72 23.32
N ALA A 822 -32.97 23.36 24.00
CA ALA A 822 -32.68 24.32 25.05
C ALA A 822 -31.95 23.65 26.22
N TRP A 823 -32.38 22.48 26.67
CA TRP A 823 -31.71 21.74 27.75
C TRP A 823 -30.28 21.33 27.41
N ILE A 824 -30.02 20.94 26.16
CA ILE A 824 -28.65 20.67 25.67
C ILE A 824 -27.84 21.96 25.67
N LYS A 825 -28.37 23.05 25.10
CA LYS A 825 -27.71 24.36 24.99
C LYS A 825 -27.32 24.92 26.37
N PHE A 826 -28.19 24.77 27.36
CA PHE A 826 -27.94 25.21 28.74
C PHE A 826 -27.21 24.16 29.58
N LYS A 827 -26.73 23.06 28.98
CA LYS A 827 -26.02 21.96 29.63
C LYS A 827 -26.77 21.33 30.81
N ILE A 828 -28.10 21.39 30.79
CA ILE A 828 -28.96 20.66 31.74
C ILE A 828 -28.85 19.15 31.46
N ILE A 829 -28.80 18.79 30.17
CA ILE A 829 -28.58 17.42 29.71
C ILE A 829 -27.37 17.35 28.78
N THR A 830 -26.72 16.20 28.69
CA THR A 830 -25.59 15.95 27.77
C THR A 830 -25.89 14.72 26.92
N PRO A 831 -26.18 14.89 25.62
CA PRO A 831 -26.50 13.76 24.76
C PRO A 831 -25.32 12.81 24.61
N TYR A 832 -25.64 11.52 24.54
CA TYR A 832 -24.67 10.48 24.26
C TYR A 832 -24.33 10.39 22.77
N THR A 833 -23.13 9.94 22.44
CA THR A 833 -22.63 9.56 21.11
C THR A 833 -21.91 8.21 21.18
N GLY A 834 -21.34 7.74 20.06
CA GLY A 834 -20.45 6.58 20.05
C GLY A 834 -19.16 6.86 20.84
N ASP A 835 -18.59 5.82 21.43
CA ASP A 835 -17.27 5.85 22.03
C ASP A 835 -16.16 5.59 21.00
N TYR A 836 -14.89 5.71 21.40
CA TYR A 836 -13.80 5.15 20.61
C TYR A 836 -13.71 3.66 20.91
N ASP A 837 -14.15 2.89 19.93
CA ASP A 837 -14.21 1.45 19.99
C ASP A 837 -12.80 0.90 19.79
N MET A 838 -12.11 0.67 20.92
CA MET A 838 -10.75 0.13 20.94
C MET A 838 -10.72 -1.23 20.25
N HIS A 839 -9.75 -1.44 19.37
CA HIS A 839 -9.56 -2.70 18.67
C HIS A 839 -8.50 -3.56 19.36
N ASP A 840 -7.31 -2.98 19.60
CA ASP A 840 -6.19 -3.63 20.30
C ASP A 840 -5.54 -2.71 21.34
N ILE A 841 -4.99 -3.35 22.37
CA ILE A 841 -3.93 -2.78 23.22
C ILE A 841 -2.80 -3.80 23.25
N ILE A 842 -1.59 -3.38 22.94
CA ILE A 842 -0.39 -4.20 22.99
C ILE A 842 0.65 -3.48 23.82
N LYS A 843 1.11 -4.09 24.90
CA LYS A 843 2.17 -3.52 25.72
C LYS A 843 3.50 -4.19 25.40
N PHE A 844 4.58 -3.41 25.33
CA PHE A 844 5.89 -3.95 25.00
C PHE A 844 6.79 -3.97 26.23
N SER A 845 7.29 -5.16 26.57
CA SER A 845 8.31 -5.34 27.61
C SER A 845 9.41 -6.25 27.10
N HIS A 846 10.67 -5.85 27.33
CA HIS A 846 11.85 -6.64 26.92
C HIS A 846 11.84 -7.08 25.44
N GLY A 847 11.34 -6.23 24.54
CA GLY A 847 11.29 -6.52 23.09
C GLY A 847 10.23 -7.52 22.66
N LYS A 848 9.26 -7.83 23.53
CA LYS A 848 8.09 -8.66 23.22
C LYS A 848 6.81 -7.88 23.51
N GLY A 849 5.89 -7.92 22.57
CA GLY A 849 4.53 -7.42 22.78
C GLY A 849 3.65 -8.46 23.44
N HIS A 850 2.73 -8.02 24.30
CA HIS A 850 1.63 -8.86 24.77
C HIS A 850 0.34 -8.05 24.82
N VAL A 851 -0.77 -8.73 24.56
CA VAL A 851 -2.10 -8.18 24.78
C VAL A 851 -2.43 -8.30 26.27
N PRO A 852 -2.71 -7.20 27.00
CA PRO A 852 -3.14 -7.27 28.39
C PRO A 852 -4.39 -8.13 28.53
N MET A 853 -4.49 -8.93 29.60
CA MET A 853 -5.67 -9.74 29.86
C MET A 853 -6.92 -8.86 30.09
N ALA A 854 -8.08 -9.35 29.66
CA ALA A 854 -9.36 -8.69 29.87
C ALA A 854 -9.57 -8.32 31.36
N GLU A 855 -10.05 -7.11 31.64
CA GLU A 855 -10.30 -6.61 33.01
C GLU A 855 -9.08 -6.57 33.95
N SER A 856 -7.87 -6.81 33.42
CA SER A 856 -6.64 -6.71 34.20
C SER A 856 -6.34 -5.27 34.62
N ASN A 857 -5.48 -5.12 35.64
CA ASN A 857 -4.98 -3.81 36.04
C ASN A 857 -4.22 -3.11 34.90
N GLU A 858 -3.61 -3.86 33.99
CA GLU A 858 -2.89 -3.32 32.83
C GLU A 858 -3.88 -2.74 31.79
N GLU A 859 -4.91 -3.48 31.41
CA GLU A 859 -5.94 -3.00 30.48
C GLU A 859 -6.65 -1.76 31.04
N ARG A 860 -7.10 -1.84 32.30
CA ARG A 860 -7.76 -0.70 32.99
C ARG A 860 -6.83 0.49 33.13
N GLY A 861 -5.55 0.25 33.44
CA GLY A 861 -4.53 1.28 33.54
C GLY A 861 -4.35 2.05 32.23
N VAL A 862 -4.30 1.37 31.08
CA VAL A 862 -4.17 2.02 29.77
C VAL A 862 -5.42 2.86 29.45
N LYS A 863 -6.62 2.32 29.68
CA LYS A 863 -7.88 3.08 29.49
C LYS A 863 -7.93 4.33 30.35
N ASP A 864 -7.53 4.22 31.62
CA ASP A 864 -7.48 5.34 32.56
C ASP A 864 -6.44 6.37 32.14
N LEU A 865 -5.27 5.94 31.65
CA LEU A 865 -4.22 6.84 31.13
C LEU A 865 -4.75 7.66 29.96
N ILE A 866 -5.43 7.02 29.01
CA ILE A 866 -6.06 7.70 27.86
C ILE A 866 -7.09 8.72 28.37
N ASN A 867 -8.06 8.30 29.17
CA ASN A 867 -9.14 9.19 29.62
C ASN A 867 -8.62 10.34 30.51
N LYS A 868 -7.63 10.10 31.39
CA LYS A 868 -6.96 11.15 32.17
C LYS A 868 -6.18 12.10 31.28
N GLY A 869 -5.50 11.59 30.26
CA GLY A 869 -4.80 12.40 29.27
C GLY A 869 -5.76 13.27 28.48
N ILE A 870 -6.90 12.73 28.07
CA ILE A 870 -7.97 13.45 27.37
C ILE A 870 -8.57 14.53 28.27
N ALA A 871 -8.84 14.25 29.53
CA ALA A 871 -9.36 15.25 30.47
C ALA A 871 -8.44 16.48 30.63
N LYS A 872 -7.13 16.35 30.36
CA LYS A 872 -6.18 17.46 30.39
C LYS A 872 -6.26 18.36 29.14
N VAL A 873 -6.57 17.78 27.98
CA VAL A 873 -6.62 18.50 26.69
C VAL A 873 -8.05 18.88 26.30
N ASP A 874 -9.06 18.25 26.90
CA ASP A 874 -10.47 18.45 26.66
C ASP A 874 -11.25 18.62 27.98
N PRO A 875 -11.44 19.87 28.45
CA PRO A 875 -12.13 20.15 29.71
C PRO A 875 -13.62 19.75 29.73
N SER A 876 -14.22 19.48 28.57
CA SER A 876 -15.60 18.96 28.51
C SER A 876 -15.67 17.50 28.93
N ARG A 877 -14.53 16.83 29.12
CA ARG A 877 -14.42 15.41 29.44
C ARG A 877 -13.64 15.15 30.73
N PRO A 878 -14.14 15.63 31.88
CA PRO A 878 -13.49 15.37 33.16
C PRO A 878 -13.49 13.87 33.47
N PHE A 879 -12.31 13.34 33.80
CA PHE A 879 -12.08 11.91 34.06
C PHE A 879 -13.00 11.32 35.15
N GLU A 880 -13.30 12.10 36.19
CA GLU A 880 -14.15 11.68 37.31
C GLU A 880 -15.61 11.40 36.90
N TYR A 881 -16.04 11.93 35.75
CA TYR A 881 -17.39 11.71 35.24
C TYR A 881 -17.34 10.62 34.17
N THR A 882 -17.56 9.37 34.59
CA THR A 882 -17.41 8.20 33.72
C THR A 882 -18.19 8.31 32.41
N ALA A 883 -19.37 8.95 32.40
CA ALA A 883 -20.17 9.21 31.20
C ALA A 883 -19.41 10.00 30.10
N MET A 884 -18.38 10.75 30.48
CA MET A 884 -17.55 11.56 29.59
C MET A 884 -16.27 10.86 29.14
N ASN A 885 -15.95 9.70 29.69
CA ASN A 885 -14.80 8.91 29.26
C ASN A 885 -15.06 8.35 27.87
N VAL A 886 -14.16 8.61 26.93
CA VAL A 886 -14.31 8.21 25.52
C VAL A 886 -13.83 6.79 25.25
N ILE A 887 -13.05 6.20 26.16
CA ILE A 887 -12.78 4.77 26.20
C ILE A 887 -13.58 4.18 27.37
N ARG A 888 -14.69 3.50 27.07
CA ARG A 888 -15.61 2.95 28.09
C ARG A 888 -15.36 1.47 28.36
N HIS A 889 -14.95 0.70 27.36
CA HIS A 889 -14.78 -0.75 27.45
C HIS A 889 -13.37 -1.18 27.01
N GLY A 890 -13.06 -2.46 27.22
CA GLY A 890 -11.81 -3.07 26.76
C GLY A 890 -11.74 -3.17 25.22
N PRO A 891 -10.54 -3.41 24.66
CA PRO A 891 -10.35 -3.58 23.23
C PRO A 891 -11.04 -4.84 22.71
N GLN A 892 -11.46 -4.82 21.45
CA GLN A 892 -12.14 -5.94 20.78
C GLN A 892 -11.37 -7.27 20.89
N VAL A 893 -10.04 -7.20 20.85
CA VAL A 893 -9.16 -8.36 21.03
C VAL A 893 -9.41 -9.11 22.34
N ASN A 894 -9.98 -8.47 23.35
CA ASN A 894 -10.27 -9.09 24.63
C ASN A 894 -11.73 -9.57 24.75
N PHE A 895 -12.55 -9.44 23.71
CA PHE A 895 -13.96 -9.79 23.77
C PHE A 895 -14.21 -11.28 24.06
N VAL A 896 -13.53 -12.18 23.34
CA VAL A 896 -13.69 -13.63 23.55
C VAL A 896 -13.24 -14.09 24.94
N PRO A 897 -12.02 -13.75 25.41
CA PRO A 897 -11.62 -14.13 26.76
C PRO A 897 -12.53 -13.51 27.83
N TYR A 898 -12.91 -12.23 27.69
CA TYR A 898 -13.86 -11.59 28.61
C TYR A 898 -15.18 -12.34 28.68
N MET A 899 -15.79 -12.62 27.53
CA MET A 899 -17.10 -13.28 27.48
C MET A 899 -17.04 -14.69 28.08
N TRP A 900 -15.93 -15.39 27.89
CA TRP A 900 -15.76 -16.73 28.45
C TRP A 900 -15.51 -16.73 29.96
N GLU A 901 -14.71 -15.80 30.47
CA GLU A 901 -14.31 -15.78 31.88
C GLU A 901 -15.32 -15.07 32.78
N HIS A 902 -16.04 -14.07 32.26
CA HIS A 902 -16.90 -13.19 33.07
C HIS A 902 -18.38 -13.27 32.70
N GLU A 903 -18.72 -13.66 31.47
CA GLU A 903 -20.10 -13.75 30.97
C GLU A 903 -20.43 -15.19 30.48
N HIS A 904 -19.84 -16.19 31.13
CA HIS A 904 -19.90 -17.60 30.70
C HIS A 904 -21.33 -18.11 30.51
N ASP A 905 -22.24 -17.77 31.43
CA ASP A 905 -23.65 -18.18 31.35
C ASP A 905 -24.36 -17.60 30.12
N LYS A 906 -24.00 -16.37 29.73
CA LYS A 906 -24.49 -15.75 28.50
C LYS A 906 -23.96 -16.48 27.26
N VAL A 907 -22.68 -16.84 27.24
CA VAL A 907 -22.09 -17.63 26.15
C VAL A 907 -22.78 -18.99 26.01
N VAL A 908 -23.06 -19.66 27.14
CA VAL A 908 -23.79 -20.94 27.15
C VAL A 908 -25.20 -20.76 26.61
N LYS A 909 -25.92 -19.74 27.08
CA LYS A 909 -27.29 -19.44 26.65
C LYS A 909 -27.37 -19.11 25.16
N ASP A 910 -26.48 -18.25 24.67
CA ASP A 910 -26.46 -17.79 23.29
C ASP A 910 -25.74 -18.78 22.36
N ASN A 911 -25.20 -19.88 22.91
CA ASN A 911 -24.47 -20.92 22.21
C ASN A 911 -23.16 -20.46 21.55
N GLY A 912 -22.54 -19.39 22.02
CA GLY A 912 -21.30 -18.83 21.48
C GLY A 912 -21.15 -17.33 21.74
N TYR A 913 -20.28 -16.71 20.97
CA TYR A 913 -19.96 -15.28 20.93
C TYR A 913 -20.56 -14.61 19.70
N LEU A 914 -20.85 -13.31 19.77
CA LEU A 914 -21.31 -12.57 18.60
C LEU A 914 -20.17 -12.46 17.56
N GLY A 915 -20.33 -13.06 16.39
CA GLY A 915 -19.24 -13.25 15.41
C GLY A 915 -18.65 -11.96 14.86
N VAL A 916 -19.46 -10.90 14.72
CA VAL A 916 -19.00 -9.58 14.26
C VAL A 916 -18.12 -8.84 15.29
N VAL A 917 -18.07 -9.31 16.54
CA VAL A 917 -17.19 -8.76 17.58
C VAL A 917 -16.04 -9.72 17.89
N ALA A 918 -16.30 -11.04 17.81
CA ALA A 918 -15.29 -12.05 18.11
C ALA A 918 -14.14 -12.10 17.09
N ARG A 919 -14.36 -11.65 15.84
CA ARG A 919 -13.35 -11.65 14.77
C ARG A 919 -12.56 -10.33 14.73
N PRO A 920 -11.36 -10.29 14.13
CA PRO A 920 -10.50 -9.09 14.05
C PRO A 920 -11.01 -7.94 13.17
N GLY A 921 -12.26 -7.99 12.69
CA GLY A 921 -12.87 -6.96 11.85
C GLY A 921 -14.12 -6.38 12.50
N PRO A 922 -14.75 -5.36 11.90
CA PRO A 922 -14.48 -4.82 10.56
C PRO A 922 -13.25 -3.90 10.49
N PHE A 923 -12.65 -3.84 9.29
CA PHE A 923 -11.58 -2.89 8.91
C PHE A 923 -12.20 -1.69 8.15
N PRO A 924 -11.51 -0.54 8.06
CA PRO A 924 -10.13 -0.25 8.52
C PRO A 924 -9.98 -0.09 10.04
N VAL A 925 -8.75 -0.27 10.53
CA VAL A 925 -8.34 -0.06 11.92
C VAL A 925 -7.16 0.90 11.97
N ALA A 926 -7.25 1.96 12.77
CA ALA A 926 -6.17 2.90 12.97
C ALA A 926 -5.34 2.50 14.18
N MET A 927 -4.03 2.37 14.02
CA MET A 927 -3.11 2.05 15.11
C MET A 927 -2.07 3.14 15.28
N VAL A 928 -1.83 3.52 16.54
CA VAL A 928 -0.66 4.31 16.92
C VAL A 928 0.40 3.39 17.52
N HIS A 929 1.62 3.52 17.02
CA HIS A 929 2.80 2.83 17.52
C HIS A 929 3.98 3.80 17.55
N GLN A 930 4.61 3.96 18.70
CA GLN A 930 5.74 4.88 18.87
C GLN A 930 5.42 6.31 18.38
N GLY A 931 4.18 6.77 18.63
CA GLY A 931 3.74 8.11 18.27
C GLY A 931 3.37 8.30 16.78
N GLU A 932 3.53 7.28 15.95
CA GLU A 932 3.19 7.32 14.51
C GLU A 932 1.89 6.57 14.24
N TRP A 933 1.04 7.14 13.38
CA TRP A 933 -0.21 6.53 12.97
C TRP A 933 -0.06 5.71 11.70
N THR A 934 -0.66 4.52 11.70
CA THR A 934 -0.85 3.65 10.54
C THR A 934 -2.32 3.25 10.47
N VAL A 935 -2.86 3.15 9.26
CA VAL A 935 -4.19 2.58 9.04
C VAL A 935 -4.01 1.23 8.37
N PHE A 936 -4.65 0.21 8.93
CA PHE A 936 -4.66 -1.14 8.38
C PHE A 936 -6.01 -1.39 7.74
N ASP A 937 -6.02 -1.73 6.46
CA ASP A 937 -7.26 -1.91 5.69
C ASP A 937 -7.79 -3.34 5.74
N ASN A 938 -7.01 -4.27 6.30
CA ASN A 938 -7.38 -5.67 6.43
C ASN A 938 -6.60 -6.39 7.55
N SER A 939 -7.04 -7.60 7.90
CA SER A 939 -6.45 -8.40 8.98
C SER A 939 -5.03 -8.86 8.67
N LYS A 940 -4.68 -9.04 7.39
CA LYS A 940 -3.32 -9.45 7.01
C LYS A 940 -2.31 -8.39 7.39
N GLU A 941 -2.61 -7.12 7.13
CA GLU A 941 -1.74 -6.00 7.52
C GLU A 941 -1.62 -5.85 9.03
N LEU A 942 -2.74 -5.93 9.76
CA LEU A 942 -2.73 -5.91 11.22
C LEU A 942 -1.92 -7.09 11.80
N PHE A 943 -2.08 -8.30 11.26
CA PHE A 943 -1.35 -9.48 11.74
C PHE A 943 0.14 -9.41 11.40
N ASN A 944 0.50 -8.80 10.26
CA ASN A 944 1.89 -8.47 9.96
C ASN A 944 2.48 -7.50 10.98
N PHE A 945 1.69 -6.56 11.50
CA PHE A 945 2.13 -5.68 12.60
C PHE A 945 2.33 -6.45 13.92
N TYR A 946 1.40 -7.34 14.29
CA TYR A 946 1.58 -8.22 15.44
C TYR A 946 2.89 -9.01 15.32
N LYS A 947 3.17 -9.55 14.13
CA LYS A 947 4.40 -10.27 13.82
C LYS A 947 5.64 -9.38 13.89
N SER A 948 5.61 -8.20 13.27
CA SER A 948 6.77 -7.30 13.22
C SER A 948 7.14 -6.74 14.59
N THR A 949 6.17 -6.62 15.49
CA THR A 949 6.37 -6.14 16.86
C THR A 949 6.57 -7.26 17.89
N ASN A 950 6.77 -8.49 17.44
CA ASN A 950 6.96 -9.66 18.30
C ASN A 950 5.83 -9.82 19.33
N THR A 951 4.59 -9.67 18.86
CA THR A 951 3.37 -9.81 19.65
C THR A 951 2.67 -11.10 19.25
N PRO A 952 2.52 -12.08 20.17
CA PRO A 952 1.75 -13.28 19.88
C PRO A 952 0.32 -12.91 19.51
N LEU A 953 -0.17 -13.49 18.41
CA LEU A 953 -1.56 -13.31 18.04
C LEU A 953 -2.45 -13.99 19.10
N PRO A 954 -3.53 -13.35 19.58
CA PRO A 954 -4.46 -13.95 20.53
C PRO A 954 -5.00 -15.27 20.00
N GLU A 955 -5.07 -16.28 20.88
CA GLU A 955 -5.43 -17.65 20.53
C GLU A 955 -6.73 -17.71 19.69
N HIS A 956 -7.75 -16.95 20.10
CA HIS A 956 -9.04 -16.92 19.42
C HIS A 956 -9.03 -16.21 18.04
N TRP A 957 -8.01 -15.41 17.74
CA TRP A 957 -7.81 -14.82 16.40
C TRP A 957 -6.81 -15.61 15.54
N SER A 958 -6.03 -16.49 16.16
CA SER A 958 -5.15 -17.44 15.46
C SER A 958 -5.88 -18.67 14.91
N GLN A 959 -7.20 -18.76 15.10
CA GLN A 959 -7.99 -19.93 14.76
C GLN A 959 -9.37 -19.55 14.21
N ASP A 960 -9.93 -20.39 13.36
CA ASP A 960 -11.29 -20.18 12.87
C ASP A 960 -12.35 -20.50 13.93
N PHE A 961 -13.35 -19.63 14.02
CA PHE A 961 -14.49 -19.89 14.88
C PHE A 961 -15.48 -20.86 14.22
N VAL A 962 -15.99 -21.80 15.00
CA VAL A 962 -17.11 -22.67 14.67
C VAL A 962 -18.39 -21.84 14.63
N ASP A 963 -19.15 -21.90 13.52
CA ASP A 963 -20.48 -21.28 13.44
C ASP A 963 -21.46 -22.01 14.36
N ARG A 964 -22.22 -21.23 15.14
CA ARG A 964 -23.18 -21.70 16.15
C ARG A 964 -24.61 -21.24 15.85
N GLY A 965 -24.83 -20.63 14.67
CA GLY A 965 -26.11 -20.15 14.17
C GLY A 965 -26.48 -18.76 14.69
N LYS A 966 -27.40 -18.07 14.01
CA LYS A 966 -27.91 -16.73 14.39
C LYS A 966 -26.81 -15.67 14.56
N GLY A 967 -25.71 -15.78 13.81
CA GLY A 967 -24.56 -14.88 13.90
C GLY A 967 -23.63 -15.14 15.10
N MET A 968 -23.86 -16.24 15.83
CA MET A 968 -23.03 -16.67 16.95
C MET A 968 -21.93 -17.61 16.48
N VAL A 969 -20.76 -17.52 17.11
CA VAL A 969 -19.58 -18.30 16.77
C VAL A 969 -18.85 -18.74 18.05
N ALA A 970 -18.13 -19.84 18.07
CA ALA A 970 -17.33 -20.26 19.23
C ALA A 970 -15.94 -20.70 18.78
N THR A 971 -14.91 -20.52 19.62
CA THR A 971 -13.62 -21.16 19.33
C THR A 971 -13.81 -22.67 19.32
N PRO A 972 -12.99 -23.45 18.59
CA PRO A 972 -13.16 -24.91 18.52
C PRO A 972 -13.24 -25.56 19.91
N ARG A 973 -12.34 -25.17 20.81
CA ARG A 973 -12.32 -25.62 22.21
C ARG A 973 -13.62 -25.28 22.96
N HIS A 974 -14.13 -24.06 22.79
CA HIS A 974 -15.35 -23.64 23.48
C HIS A 974 -16.60 -24.30 22.89
N ALA A 975 -16.64 -24.54 21.59
CA ALA A 975 -17.71 -25.28 20.92
C ALA A 975 -17.85 -26.69 21.50
N GLU A 976 -16.75 -27.44 21.64
CA GLU A 976 -16.77 -28.77 22.25
C GLU A 976 -17.32 -28.77 23.68
N LEU A 977 -16.92 -27.77 24.48
CA LEU A 977 -17.39 -27.63 25.85
C LEU A 977 -18.88 -27.29 25.92
N LEU A 978 -19.36 -26.45 25.00
CA LEU A 978 -20.77 -26.10 24.87
C LEU A 978 -21.62 -27.31 24.43
N ASP A 979 -21.13 -28.11 23.49
CA ASP A 979 -21.83 -29.31 23.01
C ASP A 979 -21.91 -30.40 24.07
N LYS A 980 -20.83 -30.62 24.84
CA LYS A 980 -20.84 -31.54 25.99
C LYS A 980 -21.90 -31.14 27.01
N ARG A 981 -22.04 -29.84 27.31
CA ARG A 981 -23.07 -29.37 28.25
C ARG A 981 -24.49 -29.53 27.72
N ARG A 982 -24.71 -29.29 26.42
CA ARG A 982 -26.01 -29.49 25.78
C ARG A 982 -26.44 -30.96 25.72
N ASN A 983 -25.49 -31.89 25.72
CA ASN A 983 -25.81 -33.33 25.74
C ASN A 983 -26.05 -33.87 27.17
N MET A 984 -25.82 -33.08 28.22
CA MET A 984 -26.08 -33.44 29.62
C MET A 984 -27.41 -32.87 30.17
N HIS A 985 -28.09 -32.03 29.39
CA HIS A 985 -29.38 -31.41 29.69
C HIS A 985 -30.38 -31.74 28.59
#